data_AF-A0A1T3C512-F1
#
_entry.id   AF-A0A1T3C512-F1
#
_cell.length_a   1.000
_cell.length_b   1.000
_cell.length_c   1.000
_cell.angle_alpha   90.00
_cell.angle_beta   90.00
_cell.angle_gamma   90.00
#
_symmetry.space_group_name_H-M   'P 1'
#
loop_
_entity.id
_entity.type
_entity.pdbx_description
1 polymer ?
#
loop_
_entity_poly.entity_id
_entity_poly.type
_entity_poly.pdbx_seq_one_letter_code
_entity_poly.pdbx_strand_id
1 'polypeptide(L)'
;MAASDKFPDGDDNSTILSIINHVFLPPQLPQNGDSGRTISDDGALLRLVISALQEFRCHVNSARLHAVDCAEKAMVVFQSIRAESGSIDGQKLAEVLHSLDSDNDVSLWALFEKMDINFRSDILIPLHIAAQNAGIIITQNEGSIVLETFELSPTNEAVMGTIGRLQRHFPASAVSIPIKRFRESGFIQAFTDTLEKMSRQEVAEAKPKVSKKGESQIEERDTTDPFLVTDFLHAVLLALDRDTMAVSSISKNTREEVLWKNAFMPWRRSPVWLLIRVTLQLHFERLHSDTLLYKEFMIFLMTYTLDMAQKREFSSDLLHCMMSKIARRLKKLGDDFQAPWIGNVHGTLKQTRDCLQQRWELICKEKDAGVDLKDFSMRILPSDASEPYPRLDAFIRSIDARQDEESVNQFKAPWVLRKYDASSIPDLRNLPDRSIVLQLSAFERWVETSLSLWVQKVDENTCSQLYDLAKEYYDLSRKCYSGCPESLSIASLTILELWMACDKLVCDQIPLLKEYSPEIPAELLQSLLLHSKNHLERLVLLEAYIRGRCVGTLSGLSSIFSSFGHKNSFSVRYYAQSTLHQTLRNNIERVATEERERKRQEYHEKVRQYDMLRQAAAYLTCEYTTYVNETTGRVDQYHSGSCRKHLLDKQADSLTIDVHEWPLPDAELEARSAIFELNVPSHFSAWRNMTTLVINDVLECDYSGSRSGEVVDSLSGYLSSYFTGITHRLELVSTTKSNQRTHRHGKKIKTCTDEGDVLVKNGLRYEYYDSANKCFVSRFRKRE
;
A
#
# COMPACT_ATOMS: atom_id res chain seq x y z
N MET A 1 47.14 -4.37 -31.21
CA MET A 1 47.72 -4.08 -29.87
C MET A 1 46.57 -4.05 -28.89
N ALA A 2 46.70 -4.81 -27.79
CA ALA A 2 45.62 -5.16 -26.88
C ALA A 2 44.90 -3.94 -26.29
N ALA A 3 43.61 -3.79 -26.61
CA ALA A 3 42.72 -2.85 -25.97
C ALA A 3 42.27 -3.45 -24.63
N SER A 4 42.89 -2.97 -23.54
CA SER A 4 42.33 -2.82 -22.20
C SER A 4 41.02 -3.58 -21.88
N ASP A 5 41.14 -4.84 -21.43
CA ASP A 5 40.12 -5.60 -20.68
C ASP A 5 39.95 -5.03 -19.25
N LYS A 6 39.55 -3.76 -19.12
CA LYS A 6 39.14 -3.18 -17.83
C LYS A 6 37.74 -2.62 -17.97
N PHE A 7 36.77 -3.42 -17.53
CA PHE A 7 35.44 -2.95 -17.21
C PHE A 7 35.53 -1.86 -16.12
N PRO A 8 34.46 -1.11 -15.83
CA PRO A 8 34.37 -0.40 -14.56
C PRO A 8 34.32 -1.44 -13.41
N ASP A 9 35.50 -1.98 -13.05
CA ASP A 9 35.72 -3.08 -12.09
C ASP A 9 35.35 -2.70 -10.64
N GLY A 10 34.83 -1.50 -10.40
CA GLY A 10 34.42 -1.01 -9.09
C GLY A 10 32.94 -1.22 -8.74
N ASP A 11 32.06 -1.47 -9.72
CA ASP A 11 30.61 -1.57 -9.45
C ASP A 11 30.24 -2.99 -8.97
N ASP A 12 29.44 -3.10 -7.92
CA ASP A 12 29.03 -4.40 -7.35
C ASP A 12 27.93 -5.10 -8.18
N ASN A 13 27.65 -6.38 -7.89
CA ASN A 13 26.61 -7.13 -8.61
C ASN A 13 25.21 -6.51 -8.45
N SER A 14 24.96 -5.82 -7.33
CA SER A 14 23.67 -5.17 -7.11
C SER A 14 23.46 -3.94 -8.01
N THR A 15 24.52 -3.18 -8.31
CA THR A 15 24.52 -2.08 -9.28
C THR A 15 24.24 -2.58 -10.69
N ILE A 16 24.93 -3.63 -11.13
CA ILE A 16 24.71 -4.22 -12.46
C ILE A 16 23.29 -4.78 -12.59
N LEU A 17 22.75 -5.41 -11.54
CA LEU A 17 21.35 -5.85 -11.53
C LEU A 17 20.38 -4.67 -11.71
N SER A 18 20.65 -3.55 -11.04
CA SER A 18 19.85 -2.32 -11.14
C SER A 18 19.83 -1.77 -12.57
N ILE A 19 20.99 -1.71 -13.22
CA ILE A 19 21.13 -1.37 -14.64
C ILE A 19 20.31 -2.32 -15.52
N ILE A 20 20.40 -3.63 -15.29
CA ILE A 20 19.64 -4.62 -16.06
C ILE A 20 18.13 -4.39 -15.90
N ASN A 21 17.65 -4.10 -14.69
CA ASN A 21 16.25 -3.80 -14.43
C ASN A 21 15.77 -2.59 -15.23
N HIS A 22 16.58 -1.52 -15.33
CA HIS A 22 16.22 -0.32 -16.10
C HIS A 22 16.35 -0.50 -17.61
N VAL A 23 17.41 -1.16 -18.10
CA VAL A 23 17.69 -1.31 -19.54
C VAL A 23 16.82 -2.40 -20.17
N PHE A 24 16.75 -3.57 -19.54
CA PHE A 24 16.09 -4.77 -20.09
C PHE A 24 14.64 -4.91 -19.68
N LEU A 25 14.24 -4.43 -18.50
CA LEU A 25 12.92 -4.69 -17.89
C LEU A 25 12.58 -6.20 -17.91
N PRO A 26 13.29 -7.03 -17.12
CA PRO A 26 12.99 -8.47 -17.01
C PRO A 26 11.59 -8.70 -16.39
N PRO A 27 11.05 -9.93 -16.47
CA PRO A 27 9.71 -10.23 -15.94
C PRO A 27 9.57 -9.98 -14.44
N GLN A 28 10.62 -10.27 -13.66
CA GLN A 28 10.65 -9.99 -12.23
C GLN A 28 11.41 -8.70 -11.97
N LEU A 29 10.66 -7.63 -11.70
CA LEU A 29 11.20 -6.32 -11.35
C LEU A 29 11.18 -6.09 -9.83
N PRO A 30 12.02 -5.18 -9.31
CA PRO A 30 11.97 -4.82 -7.90
C PRO A 30 10.60 -4.25 -7.54
N GLN A 31 10.17 -4.50 -6.30
CA GLN A 31 8.88 -4.02 -5.78
C GLN A 31 9.05 -2.96 -4.68
N ASN A 32 10.27 -2.42 -4.55
CA ASN A 32 10.66 -1.44 -3.54
C ASN A 32 11.56 -0.37 -4.19
N GLY A 33 11.16 0.90 -4.09
CA GLY A 33 11.91 2.06 -4.57
C GLY A 33 12.78 2.75 -3.51
N ASP A 34 12.74 2.31 -2.25
CA ASP A 34 13.40 2.93 -1.09
C ASP A 34 14.89 2.57 -0.96
N SER A 35 15.50 1.97 -1.98
CA SER A 35 16.82 1.34 -1.86
C SER A 35 17.95 2.33 -1.53
N GLY A 36 17.72 3.64 -1.58
CA GLY A 36 18.74 4.69 -1.37
C GLY A 36 19.87 4.69 -2.39
N ARG A 37 19.94 3.66 -3.25
CA ARG A 37 20.98 3.39 -4.25
C ARG A 37 20.70 4.04 -5.59
N THR A 38 19.47 4.52 -5.85
CA THR A 38 19.04 5.08 -7.14
C THR A 38 20.03 6.09 -7.71
N ILE A 39 20.56 7.01 -6.88
CA ILE A 39 21.50 8.04 -7.33
C ILE A 39 22.84 7.44 -7.78
N SER A 40 23.35 6.45 -7.06
CA SER A 40 24.58 5.72 -7.40
C SER A 40 24.39 4.84 -8.62
N ASP A 41 23.25 4.15 -8.71
CA ASP A 41 22.89 3.27 -9.83
C ASP A 41 22.72 4.08 -11.13
N ASP A 42 22.10 5.27 -11.07
CA ASP A 42 21.99 6.19 -12.21
C ASP A 42 23.37 6.68 -12.69
N GLY A 43 24.29 6.96 -11.75
CA GLY A 43 25.66 7.33 -12.06
C GLY A 43 26.44 6.19 -12.73
N ALA A 44 26.25 4.95 -12.26
CA ALA A 44 26.83 3.75 -12.86
C ALA A 44 26.25 3.46 -14.26
N LEU A 45 24.94 3.65 -14.44
CA LEU A 45 24.28 3.53 -15.74
C LEU A 45 24.88 4.53 -16.74
N LEU A 46 25.12 5.77 -16.33
CA LEU A 46 25.72 6.78 -17.21
C LEU A 46 27.18 6.43 -17.58
N ARG A 47 27.99 5.97 -16.61
CA ARG A 47 29.34 5.44 -16.89
C ARG A 47 29.32 4.31 -17.92
N LEU A 48 28.41 3.34 -17.75
CA LEU A 48 28.26 2.22 -18.66
C LEU A 48 27.95 2.68 -20.08
N VAL A 49 27.07 3.67 -20.24
CA VAL A 49 26.70 4.23 -21.55
C VAL A 49 27.89 4.95 -22.19
N ILE A 50 28.67 5.71 -21.42
CA ILE A 50 29.88 6.38 -21.91
C ILE A 50 30.90 5.34 -22.40
N SER A 51 31.18 4.30 -21.61
CA SER A 51 32.10 3.22 -22.00
C SER A 51 31.62 2.47 -23.24
N ALA A 52 30.31 2.19 -23.35
CA ALA A 52 29.75 1.55 -24.53
C ALA A 52 29.84 2.44 -25.78
N LEU A 53 29.67 3.77 -25.65
CA LEU A 53 29.88 4.70 -26.77
C LEU A 53 31.34 4.70 -27.23
N GLN A 54 32.29 4.72 -26.29
CA GLN A 54 33.72 4.66 -26.58
C GLN A 54 34.11 3.42 -27.38
N GLU A 55 33.60 2.26 -27.00
CA GLU A 55 33.87 1.02 -27.74
C GLU A 55 33.14 0.99 -29.09
N PHE A 56 31.91 1.51 -29.15
CA PHE A 56 31.13 1.57 -30.38
C PHE A 56 31.79 2.41 -31.48
N ARG A 57 32.61 3.42 -31.13
CA ARG A 57 33.37 4.25 -32.08
C ARG A 57 34.25 3.43 -33.03
N CYS A 58 34.85 2.34 -32.54
CA CYS A 58 35.68 1.45 -33.34
C CYS A 58 34.90 0.65 -34.39
N HIS A 59 33.56 0.68 -34.35
CA HIS A 59 32.68 -0.12 -35.18
C HIS A 59 31.82 0.70 -36.15
N VAL A 60 31.97 2.02 -36.17
CA VAL A 60 31.25 2.93 -37.08
C VAL A 60 32.16 3.49 -38.17
N ASN A 61 31.57 3.81 -39.33
CA ASN A 61 32.31 4.43 -40.44
C ASN A 61 32.57 5.92 -40.18
N SER A 62 33.47 6.52 -40.97
CA SER A 62 33.86 7.93 -40.83
C SER A 62 32.70 8.91 -40.94
N ALA A 63 31.66 8.60 -41.72
CA ALA A 63 30.47 9.44 -41.87
C ALA A 63 29.61 9.50 -40.59
N ARG A 64 29.59 8.43 -39.80
CA ARG A 64 28.82 8.31 -38.55
C ARG A 64 29.64 8.66 -37.30
N LEU A 65 30.97 8.68 -37.41
CA LEU A 65 31.88 8.89 -36.29
C LEU A 65 31.64 10.22 -35.56
N HIS A 66 31.42 11.31 -36.30
CA HIS A 66 31.14 12.63 -35.70
C HIS A 66 29.91 12.62 -34.78
N ALA A 67 28.84 11.95 -35.18
CA ALA A 67 27.62 11.86 -34.39
C ALA A 67 27.82 11.01 -33.11
N VAL A 68 28.61 9.95 -33.18
CA VAL A 68 28.97 9.12 -32.01
C VAL A 68 29.88 9.88 -31.05
N ASP A 69 30.87 10.62 -31.58
CA ASP A 69 31.78 11.45 -30.78
C ASP A 69 31.03 12.58 -30.06
N CYS A 70 30.07 13.24 -30.73
CA CYS A 70 29.23 14.26 -30.09
C CYS A 70 28.32 13.64 -29.02
N ALA A 71 27.75 12.46 -29.27
CA ALA A 71 26.94 11.74 -28.30
C ALA A 71 27.74 11.32 -27.06
N GLU A 72 28.98 10.85 -27.22
CA GLU A 72 29.90 10.55 -26.11
C GLU A 72 30.15 11.81 -25.28
N LYS A 73 30.52 12.92 -25.94
CA LYS A 73 30.76 14.21 -25.28
C LYS A 73 29.54 14.70 -24.50
N ALA A 74 28.34 14.61 -25.06
CA ALA A 74 27.11 14.99 -24.37
C ALA A 74 26.89 14.17 -23.08
N MET A 75 27.18 12.87 -23.09
CA MET A 75 27.05 12.02 -21.90
C MET A 75 28.14 12.33 -20.86
N VAL A 76 29.36 12.65 -21.29
CA VAL A 76 30.45 13.08 -20.40
C VAL A 76 30.11 14.42 -19.74
N VAL A 77 29.60 15.38 -20.51
CA VAL A 77 29.11 16.67 -19.98
C VAL A 77 27.99 16.43 -18.97
N PHE A 78 27.00 15.59 -19.32
CA PHE A 78 25.91 15.23 -18.41
C PHE A 78 26.40 14.66 -17.08
N GLN A 79 27.43 13.81 -17.14
CA GLN A 79 28.04 13.23 -15.94
C GLN A 79 28.73 14.30 -15.10
N SER A 80 29.47 15.20 -15.73
CA SER A 80 30.28 16.21 -15.05
C SER A 80 29.45 17.23 -14.27
N ILE A 81 28.30 17.66 -14.82
CA ILE A 81 27.41 18.66 -14.22
C ILE A 81 26.47 18.06 -13.17
N ARG A 82 26.52 16.74 -12.95
CA ARG A 82 25.71 16.06 -11.95
C ARG A 82 26.52 15.88 -10.67
N ALA A 83 26.07 16.48 -9.58
CA ALA A 83 26.66 16.29 -8.26
C ALA A 83 26.45 14.86 -7.74
N GLU A 84 27.20 14.47 -6.71
CA GLU A 84 27.05 13.14 -6.07
C GLU A 84 25.65 12.92 -5.48
N SER A 85 24.96 14.00 -5.10
CA SER A 85 23.56 14.01 -4.66
C SER A 85 22.57 13.70 -5.79
N GLY A 86 23.01 13.69 -7.05
CA GLY A 86 22.18 13.54 -8.24
C GLY A 86 21.50 14.82 -8.73
N SER A 87 21.69 15.93 -8.01
CA SER A 87 21.28 17.27 -8.45
C SER A 87 22.28 17.89 -9.41
N ILE A 88 21.95 19.06 -9.95
CA ILE A 88 22.87 19.85 -10.78
C ILE A 88 23.95 20.47 -9.88
N ASP A 89 25.20 20.44 -10.35
CA ASP A 89 26.29 21.28 -9.85
C ASP A 89 26.26 22.60 -10.63
N GLY A 90 25.76 23.67 -9.99
CA GLY A 90 25.56 24.97 -10.65
C GLY A 90 26.86 25.62 -11.12
N GLN A 91 27.98 25.39 -10.42
CA GLN A 91 29.27 25.94 -10.79
C GLN A 91 29.79 25.28 -12.07
N LYS A 92 29.77 23.94 -12.13
CA LYS A 92 30.17 23.20 -13.34
C LYS A 92 29.25 23.49 -14.52
N LEU A 93 27.95 23.65 -14.27
CA LEU A 93 27.02 24.07 -15.31
C LEU A 93 27.36 25.47 -15.82
N ALA A 94 27.70 26.42 -14.94
CA ALA A 94 28.07 27.78 -15.35
C ALA A 94 29.33 27.76 -16.21
N GLU A 95 30.35 26.99 -15.83
CA GLU A 95 31.58 26.81 -16.61
C GLU A 95 31.29 26.24 -18.02
N VAL A 96 30.41 25.23 -18.11
CA VAL A 96 29.96 24.68 -19.40
C VAL A 96 29.19 25.72 -20.22
N LEU A 97 28.28 26.48 -19.60
CA LEU A 97 27.49 27.49 -20.31
C LEU A 97 28.31 28.71 -20.75
N HIS A 98 29.33 29.10 -19.98
CA HIS A 98 30.28 30.15 -20.38
C HIS A 98 31.11 29.74 -21.60
N SER A 99 31.36 28.45 -21.82
CA SER A 99 32.07 27.98 -23.02
C SER A 99 31.25 28.08 -24.32
N LEU A 100 29.92 28.25 -24.22
CA LEU A 100 29.05 28.54 -25.37
C LEU A 100 29.19 29.99 -25.85
N ASP A 101 29.93 30.83 -25.11
CA ASP A 101 30.24 32.21 -25.46
C ASP A 101 31.39 32.26 -26.49
N SER A 102 31.03 32.21 -27.77
CA SER A 102 31.89 32.02 -28.95
C SER A 102 33.03 33.04 -29.21
N ASP A 103 33.36 33.94 -28.28
CA ASP A 103 34.46 34.91 -28.43
C ASP A 103 35.75 34.49 -27.70
N ASN A 104 35.69 33.48 -26.82
CA ASN A 104 36.88 32.83 -26.31
C ASN A 104 36.88 31.36 -26.73
N ASP A 105 37.91 30.94 -27.46
CA ASP A 105 38.25 29.55 -27.72
C ASP A 105 38.75 28.91 -26.39
N VAL A 106 37.91 28.94 -25.35
CA VAL A 106 38.20 28.31 -24.06
C VAL A 106 38.00 26.82 -24.25
N SER A 107 39.07 26.14 -24.64
CA SER A 107 39.11 24.69 -24.58
C SER A 107 38.81 24.30 -23.13
N LEU A 108 37.79 23.46 -22.93
CA LEU A 108 37.45 22.90 -21.61
C LEU A 108 38.39 21.77 -21.21
N TRP A 109 39.64 21.84 -21.68
CA TRP A 109 40.69 20.88 -21.40
C TRP A 109 40.90 20.69 -19.90
N ALA A 110 40.70 21.75 -19.10
CA ALA A 110 40.81 21.70 -17.64
C ALA A 110 39.66 20.94 -16.96
N LEU A 111 38.48 20.88 -17.60
CA LEU A 111 37.29 20.15 -17.11
C LEU A 111 37.23 18.71 -17.62
N PHE A 112 37.84 18.42 -18.79
CA PHE A 112 37.69 17.14 -19.49
C PHE A 112 39.01 16.48 -19.93
N GLU A 113 40.11 16.75 -19.22
CA GLU A 113 41.51 16.33 -19.46
C GLU A 113 41.71 15.17 -20.48
N LYS A 114 42.19 15.53 -21.69
CA LYS A 114 42.45 14.73 -22.91
C LYS A 114 41.31 14.62 -23.92
N MET A 115 40.13 15.21 -23.66
CA MET A 115 39.12 15.44 -24.70
C MET A 115 39.08 16.91 -25.07
N ASP A 116 39.40 17.23 -26.32
CA ASP A 116 39.13 18.55 -26.87
C ASP A 116 37.62 18.65 -27.16
N ILE A 117 36.89 19.10 -26.13
CA ILE A 117 35.46 19.45 -26.24
C ILE A 117 35.40 20.91 -26.63
N ASN A 118 35.47 21.17 -27.93
CA ASN A 118 35.01 22.43 -28.49
C ASN A 118 33.49 22.31 -28.67
N PHE A 119 32.72 23.09 -27.91
CA PHE A 119 31.27 23.13 -28.03
C PHE A 119 30.90 23.81 -29.35
N ARG A 120 30.77 23.00 -30.40
CA ARG A 120 30.09 23.41 -31.63
C ARG A 120 28.58 23.39 -31.39
N SER A 121 27.83 24.00 -32.31
CA SER A 121 26.35 23.92 -32.43
C SER A 121 25.77 22.50 -32.40
N ASP A 122 26.62 21.48 -32.46
CA ASP A 122 26.28 20.08 -32.64
C ASP A 122 26.17 19.29 -31.33
N ILE A 123 26.56 19.83 -30.16
CA ILE A 123 26.53 19.12 -28.86
C ILE A 123 25.27 19.46 -28.05
N LEU A 124 24.54 18.44 -27.60
CA LEU A 124 23.38 18.56 -26.71
C LEU A 124 23.87 18.53 -25.26
N ILE A 125 23.42 19.47 -24.43
CA ILE A 125 23.72 19.48 -22.99
C ILE A 125 22.46 19.04 -22.24
N PRO A 126 22.33 17.76 -21.84
CA PRO A 126 21.17 17.29 -21.11
C PRO A 126 21.30 17.58 -19.61
N LEU A 127 20.21 18.03 -18.98
CA LEU A 127 20.10 18.30 -17.55
C LEU A 127 18.96 17.48 -16.94
N HIS A 128 19.19 16.95 -15.74
CA HIS A 128 18.19 16.26 -14.95
C HIS A 128 17.73 17.15 -13.78
N ILE A 129 16.50 17.67 -13.87
CA ILE A 129 15.88 18.45 -12.79
C ILE A 129 15.09 17.49 -11.88
N ALA A 130 15.83 16.75 -11.05
CA ALA A 130 15.31 15.62 -10.30
C ALA A 130 14.07 15.95 -9.45
N ALA A 131 14.12 17.02 -8.64
CA ALA A 131 13.01 17.38 -7.76
C ALA A 131 11.73 17.84 -8.51
N GLN A 132 11.85 18.27 -9.77
CA GLN A 132 10.72 18.68 -10.61
C GLN A 132 10.36 17.63 -11.68
N ASN A 133 10.91 16.40 -11.62
CA ASN A 133 10.57 15.35 -12.59
C ASN A 133 10.74 15.79 -14.08
N ALA A 134 11.72 16.65 -14.36
CA ALA A 134 11.88 17.27 -15.67
C ALA A 134 13.28 17.04 -16.26
N GLY A 135 13.32 16.86 -17.58
CA GLY A 135 14.52 16.86 -18.40
C GLY A 135 14.61 18.17 -19.16
N ILE A 136 15.83 18.69 -19.28
CA ILE A 136 16.15 19.84 -20.11
C ILE A 136 17.26 19.45 -21.08
N ILE A 137 17.18 19.87 -22.33
CA ILE A 137 18.28 19.78 -23.30
C ILE A 137 18.60 21.19 -23.79
N ILE A 138 19.86 21.61 -23.65
CA ILE A 138 20.35 22.89 -24.17
C ILE A 138 21.14 22.65 -25.45
N THR A 139 20.86 23.45 -26.49
CA THR A 139 21.62 23.48 -27.74
C THR A 139 21.95 24.91 -28.15
N GLN A 140 23.08 25.09 -28.84
CA GLN A 140 23.41 26.36 -29.47
C GLN A 140 23.07 26.32 -30.96
N ASN A 141 22.24 27.26 -31.41
CA ASN A 141 21.94 27.50 -32.82
C ASN A 141 22.62 28.80 -33.29
N GLU A 142 22.56 29.11 -34.59
CA GLU A 142 23.09 30.36 -35.14
C GLU A 142 22.45 31.58 -34.44
N GLY A 143 23.19 32.22 -33.53
CA GLY A 143 22.79 33.43 -32.82
C GLY A 143 21.84 33.25 -31.63
N SER A 144 21.51 32.02 -31.23
CA SER A 144 20.60 31.74 -30.10
C SER A 144 20.92 30.45 -29.34
N ILE A 145 20.50 30.39 -28.09
CA ILE A 145 20.53 29.19 -27.24
C ILE A 145 19.10 28.65 -27.14
N VAL A 146 18.89 27.40 -27.52
CA VAL A 146 17.59 26.73 -27.44
C VAL A 146 17.54 25.84 -26.21
N LEU A 147 16.46 25.98 -25.45
CA LEU A 147 16.16 25.21 -24.25
C LEU A 147 14.93 24.34 -24.51
N GLU A 148 15.12 23.03 -24.50
CA GLU A 148 14.06 22.05 -24.76
C GLU A 148 13.68 21.34 -23.45
N THR A 149 12.42 21.36 -23.05
CA THR A 149 11.98 20.80 -21.77
C THR A 149 10.92 19.71 -21.95
N PHE A 150 10.91 18.74 -21.03
CA PHE A 150 9.95 17.63 -21.03
C PHE A 150 9.88 16.92 -19.68
N GLU A 151 8.76 16.26 -19.42
CA GLU A 151 8.55 15.37 -18.27
C GLU A 151 9.41 14.10 -18.40
N LEU A 152 9.97 13.59 -17.30
CA LEU A 152 10.72 12.32 -17.32
C LEU A 152 9.88 11.11 -16.89
N SER A 153 9.20 11.18 -15.75
CA SER A 153 8.38 10.09 -15.22
C SER A 153 6.89 10.43 -15.28
N PRO A 154 6.05 9.62 -15.93
CA PRO A 154 4.61 9.84 -15.94
C PRO A 154 3.94 9.46 -14.61
N THR A 155 2.74 9.99 -14.39
CA THR A 155 1.91 9.69 -13.21
C THR A 155 1.54 8.22 -13.10
N ASN A 156 1.25 7.76 -11.87
CA ASN A 156 0.77 6.40 -11.61
C ASN A 156 -0.45 6.05 -12.44
N GLU A 157 -1.39 6.97 -12.54
CA GLU A 157 -2.60 6.80 -13.34
C GLU A 157 -2.28 6.62 -14.82
N ALA A 158 -1.38 7.43 -15.38
CA ALA A 158 -0.98 7.29 -16.78
C ALA A 158 -0.30 5.94 -17.05
N VAL A 159 0.54 5.45 -16.14
CA VAL A 159 1.20 4.14 -16.29
C VAL A 159 0.20 2.99 -16.19
N MET A 160 -0.63 2.98 -15.15
CA MET A 160 -1.51 1.87 -14.83
C MET A 160 -2.80 1.86 -15.67
N GLY A 161 -3.27 3.03 -16.09
CA GLY A 161 -4.49 3.20 -16.88
C GLY A 161 -4.29 3.04 -18.39
N THR A 162 -3.05 3.13 -18.89
CA THR A 162 -2.80 3.01 -20.33
C THR A 162 -2.97 1.57 -20.81
N ILE A 163 -3.94 1.35 -21.70
CA ILE A 163 -4.08 0.10 -22.43
C ILE A 163 -3.06 0.08 -23.59
N GLY A 164 -2.08 -0.82 -23.52
CA GLY A 164 -1.08 -1.00 -24.59
C GLY A 164 0.28 -0.34 -24.31
N ARG A 165 0.57 0.80 -24.95
CA ARG A 165 1.86 1.51 -24.82
C ARG A 165 1.63 3.00 -24.64
N LEU A 166 2.23 3.56 -23.60
CA LEU A 166 2.20 5.00 -23.34
C LEU A 166 3.08 5.71 -24.37
N GLN A 167 2.47 6.53 -25.23
CA GLN A 167 3.15 7.30 -26.25
C GLN A 167 3.41 8.72 -25.74
N ARG A 168 4.67 9.15 -25.79
CA ARG A 168 5.13 10.46 -25.28
C ARG A 168 6.01 11.15 -26.33
N HIS A 169 6.00 12.48 -26.33
CA HIS A 169 6.69 13.30 -27.32
C HIS A 169 7.85 14.04 -26.62
N PHE A 170 9.01 14.08 -27.27
CA PHE A 170 10.22 14.68 -26.70
C PHE A 170 10.94 15.53 -27.76
N PRO A 171 11.30 16.78 -27.44
CA PRO A 171 10.87 17.52 -26.25
C PRO A 171 9.36 17.83 -26.27
N ALA A 172 8.84 18.28 -25.13
CA ALA A 172 7.44 18.70 -25.01
C ALA A 172 7.28 20.17 -25.42
N SER A 173 8.22 21.03 -25.03
CA SER A 173 8.29 22.43 -25.42
C SER A 173 9.74 22.87 -25.63
N ALA A 174 9.91 23.99 -26.35
CA ALA A 174 11.22 24.57 -26.61
C ALA A 174 11.15 26.10 -26.65
N VAL A 175 12.14 26.78 -26.06
CA VAL A 175 12.27 28.23 -26.06
C VAL A 175 13.64 28.65 -26.57
N SER A 176 13.70 29.73 -27.34
CA SER A 176 14.93 30.30 -27.86
C SER A 176 15.35 31.52 -27.05
N ILE A 177 16.63 31.64 -26.74
CA ILE A 177 17.22 32.76 -26.02
C ILE A 177 18.26 33.40 -26.94
N PRO A 178 18.08 34.67 -27.36
CA PRO A 178 19.06 35.37 -28.17
C PRO A 178 20.42 35.42 -27.47
N ILE A 179 21.50 35.19 -28.21
CA ILE A 179 22.85 35.12 -27.62
C ILE A 179 23.24 36.43 -26.90
N LYS A 180 22.69 37.57 -27.37
CA LYS A 180 22.86 38.88 -26.72
C LYS A 180 22.32 38.90 -25.28
N ARG A 181 21.16 38.29 -25.05
CA ARG A 181 20.53 38.18 -23.71
C ARG A 181 21.28 37.16 -22.85
N PHE A 182 21.65 36.04 -23.46
CA PHE A 182 22.41 34.99 -22.79
C PHE A 182 23.77 35.51 -22.25
N ARG A 183 24.41 36.42 -22.98
CA ARG A 183 25.68 37.10 -22.62
C ARG A 183 25.52 38.27 -21.65
N GLU A 184 24.31 38.61 -21.22
CA GLU A 184 24.13 39.68 -20.24
C GLU A 184 24.82 39.32 -18.92
N SER A 185 25.50 40.31 -18.33
CA SER A 185 26.24 40.10 -17.08
C SER A 185 25.30 39.57 -16.00
N GLY A 186 25.67 38.43 -15.40
CA GLY A 186 24.89 37.77 -14.36
C GLY A 186 23.78 36.83 -14.84
N PHE A 187 23.46 36.78 -16.14
CA PHE A 187 22.40 35.89 -16.65
C PHE A 187 22.73 34.42 -16.41
N ILE A 188 23.92 33.97 -16.85
CA ILE A 188 24.34 32.56 -16.69
C ILE A 188 24.31 32.16 -15.22
N GLN A 189 24.86 32.99 -14.33
CA GLN A 189 24.86 32.73 -12.88
C GLN A 189 23.43 32.59 -12.32
N ALA A 190 22.55 33.55 -12.62
CA ALA A 190 21.17 33.49 -12.16
C ALA A 190 20.41 32.27 -12.71
N PHE A 191 20.68 31.90 -13.97
CA PHE A 191 20.09 30.76 -14.63
C PHE A 191 20.56 29.43 -14.00
N THR A 192 21.87 29.28 -13.77
CA THR A 192 22.42 28.07 -13.14
C THR A 192 22.01 27.95 -11.68
N ASP A 193 21.95 29.04 -10.93
CA ASP A 193 21.47 29.05 -9.54
C ASP A 193 19.99 28.63 -9.46
N THR A 194 19.18 29.10 -10.43
CA THR A 194 17.77 28.72 -10.53
C THR A 194 17.61 27.23 -10.84
N LEU A 195 18.36 26.70 -11.81
CA LEU A 195 18.32 25.28 -12.18
C LEU A 195 18.87 24.37 -11.08
N GLU A 196 19.94 24.77 -10.40
CA GLU A 196 20.47 24.07 -9.22
C GLU A 196 19.39 23.99 -8.14
N LYS A 197 18.74 25.12 -7.83
CA LYS A 197 17.67 25.18 -6.83
C LYS A 197 16.48 24.31 -7.22
N MET A 198 15.98 24.40 -8.45
CA MET A 198 14.90 23.58 -8.97
C MET A 198 15.25 22.08 -8.96
N SER A 199 16.51 21.71 -9.18
CA SER A 199 16.94 20.32 -9.17
C SER A 199 16.92 19.67 -7.77
N ARG A 200 16.93 20.48 -6.70
CA ARG A 200 17.02 20.02 -5.29
C ARG A 200 15.77 20.25 -4.47
N GLN A 201 15.05 21.36 -4.68
CA GLN A 201 13.93 21.76 -3.83
C GLN A 201 12.62 21.17 -4.32
N GLU A 202 11.97 20.36 -3.49
CA GLU A 202 10.60 19.90 -3.75
C GLU A 202 9.61 21.03 -3.46
N VAL A 203 8.53 21.10 -4.24
CA VAL A 203 7.46 22.10 -4.07
C VAL A 203 6.14 21.38 -3.81
N ALA A 204 5.46 21.74 -2.73
CA ALA A 204 4.25 21.05 -2.26
C ALA A 204 3.10 21.12 -3.28
N GLU A 205 3.00 22.23 -4.01
CA GLU A 205 2.02 22.47 -5.06
C GLU A 205 2.24 21.61 -6.30
N ALA A 206 3.49 21.19 -6.55
CA ALA A 206 3.83 20.29 -7.65
C ALA A 206 3.60 18.82 -7.30
N LYS A 207 3.33 18.48 -6.04
CA LYS A 207 3.06 17.10 -5.65
C LYS A 207 1.57 16.78 -5.75
N PRO A 208 1.19 15.63 -6.33
CA PRO A 208 -0.19 15.17 -6.33
C PRO A 208 -0.75 15.10 -4.91
N LYS A 209 -2.03 15.46 -4.76
CA LYS A 209 -2.72 15.42 -3.46
C LYS A 209 -3.89 14.44 -3.51
N VAL A 210 -4.13 13.78 -2.39
CA VAL A 210 -5.25 12.86 -2.21
C VAL A 210 -6.15 13.34 -1.08
N SER A 211 -7.45 13.27 -1.32
CA SER A 211 -8.46 13.66 -0.33
C SER A 211 -8.72 12.53 0.66
N LYS A 212 -8.63 12.82 1.96
CA LYS A 212 -9.07 11.93 3.03
C LYS A 212 -9.99 12.72 3.96
N LYS A 213 -11.28 12.34 4.00
CA LYS A 213 -12.33 13.09 4.72
C LYS A 213 -12.37 14.60 4.39
N GLY A 214 -12.10 14.96 3.14
CA GLY A 214 -12.12 16.36 2.69
C GLY A 214 -10.83 17.14 2.96
N GLU A 215 -9.87 16.57 3.72
CA GLU A 215 -8.53 17.14 3.84
C GLU A 215 -7.63 16.62 2.71
N SER A 216 -6.96 17.56 2.05
CA SER A 216 -6.06 17.28 0.94
C SER A 216 -4.65 17.07 1.49
N GLN A 217 -4.08 15.88 1.29
CA GLN A 217 -2.73 15.56 1.74
C GLN A 217 -1.85 15.19 0.56
N ILE A 218 -0.57 15.56 0.61
CA ILE A 218 0.43 15.15 -0.39
C ILE A 218 0.49 13.63 -0.50
N GLU A 219 0.36 13.12 -1.71
CA GLU A 219 0.57 11.72 -2.10
C GLU A 219 2.03 11.53 -2.53
N GLU A 220 2.88 11.19 -1.56
CA GLU A 220 4.32 11.03 -1.75
C GLU A 220 4.69 9.93 -2.75
N ARG A 221 3.79 8.98 -3.05
CA ARG A 221 4.10 7.85 -3.94
C ARG A 221 3.91 8.16 -5.41
N ASP A 222 3.26 9.25 -5.77
CA ASP A 222 3.08 9.65 -7.17
C ASP A 222 4.21 10.56 -7.66
N THR A 223 4.27 10.85 -8.96
CA THR A 223 5.31 11.69 -9.55
C THR A 223 5.00 13.17 -9.40
N THR A 224 6.03 13.98 -9.14
CA THR A 224 5.93 15.45 -9.18
C THR A 224 5.50 15.92 -10.57
N ASP A 225 4.59 16.88 -10.61
CA ASP A 225 4.21 17.61 -11.82
C ASP A 225 5.38 18.52 -12.27
N PRO A 226 5.86 18.41 -13.53
CA PRO A 226 7.00 19.16 -14.01
C PRO A 226 6.71 20.64 -14.34
N PHE A 227 5.49 21.16 -14.05
CA PHE A 227 5.06 22.50 -14.47
C PHE A 227 6.03 23.62 -14.11
N LEU A 228 6.80 23.51 -13.03
CA LEU A 228 7.81 24.52 -12.65
C LEU A 228 8.91 24.68 -13.71
N VAL A 229 9.23 23.61 -14.44
CA VAL A 229 10.21 23.61 -15.53
C VAL A 229 9.50 23.73 -16.88
N THR A 230 8.45 22.95 -17.13
CA THR A 230 7.80 22.89 -18.44
C THR A 230 6.97 24.13 -18.76
N ASP A 231 6.37 24.77 -17.75
CA ASP A 231 5.47 25.90 -17.91
C ASP A 231 6.03 27.19 -17.31
N PHE A 232 6.41 27.19 -16.02
CA PHE A 232 6.87 28.40 -15.33
C PHE A 232 8.22 28.90 -15.86
N LEU A 233 9.27 28.08 -15.82
CA LEU A 233 10.58 28.47 -16.36
C LEU A 233 10.47 28.82 -17.85
N HIS A 234 9.70 28.03 -18.61
CA HIS A 234 9.42 28.29 -20.02
C HIS A 234 8.78 29.67 -20.24
N ALA A 235 7.76 30.03 -19.47
CA ALA A 235 7.09 31.33 -19.55
C ALA A 235 8.02 32.49 -19.16
N VAL A 236 8.88 32.31 -18.15
CA VAL A 236 9.89 33.31 -17.76
C VAL A 236 10.87 33.57 -18.92
N LEU A 237 11.33 32.52 -19.59
CA LEU A 237 12.27 32.63 -20.71
C LEU A 237 11.60 33.21 -21.96
N LEU A 238 10.34 32.86 -22.25
CA LEU A 238 9.54 33.48 -23.32
C LEU A 238 9.29 34.97 -23.11
N ALA A 239 9.31 35.46 -21.87
CA ALA A 239 9.22 36.90 -21.62
C ALA A 239 10.48 37.65 -22.05
N LEU A 240 11.63 36.96 -22.13
CA LEU A 240 12.91 37.53 -22.59
C LEU A 240 13.00 37.62 -24.11
N ASP A 241 12.31 36.72 -24.82
CA ASP A 241 12.18 36.74 -26.28
C ASP A 241 10.87 36.09 -26.74
N ARG A 242 10.12 36.78 -27.61
CA ARG A 242 8.72 36.41 -27.95
C ARG A 242 8.58 35.24 -28.93
N ASP A 243 9.69 34.67 -29.37
CA ASP A 243 9.72 33.62 -30.40
C ASP A 243 9.71 32.22 -29.78
N THR A 244 8.55 31.56 -29.87
CA THR A 244 8.47 30.11 -29.69
C THR A 244 9.05 29.40 -30.90
N MET A 245 9.99 28.47 -30.69
CA MET A 245 10.60 27.71 -31.78
C MET A 245 9.99 26.32 -31.92
N ALA A 246 9.65 25.94 -33.15
CA ALA A 246 9.37 24.56 -33.49
C ALA A 246 10.70 23.79 -33.59
N VAL A 247 10.86 22.73 -32.79
CA VAL A 247 12.05 21.87 -32.82
C VAL A 247 11.67 20.45 -33.21
N SER A 248 12.63 19.71 -33.78
CA SER A 248 12.42 18.32 -34.16
C SER A 248 12.09 17.45 -32.94
N SER A 249 10.83 17.01 -32.87
CA SER A 249 10.31 16.16 -31.81
C SER A 249 10.35 14.68 -32.22
N ILE A 250 10.72 13.82 -31.30
CA ILE A 250 10.59 12.36 -31.42
C ILE A 250 9.39 11.86 -30.64
N SER A 251 8.69 10.88 -31.19
CA SER A 251 7.65 10.14 -30.47
C SER A 251 8.23 8.81 -29.97
N LYS A 252 8.04 8.52 -28.68
CA LYS A 252 8.50 7.28 -28.05
C LYS A 252 7.36 6.59 -27.32
N ASN A 253 7.28 5.28 -27.53
CA ASN A 253 6.53 4.38 -26.65
C ASN A 253 7.35 4.10 -25.39
N THR A 254 7.04 4.78 -24.30
CA THR A 254 7.67 4.57 -22.99
C THR A 254 7.04 3.37 -22.31
N ARG A 255 7.88 2.40 -21.92
CA ARG A 255 7.45 1.26 -21.10
C ARG A 255 7.89 1.55 -19.68
N GLU A 256 6.90 1.88 -18.85
CA GLU A 256 7.01 2.17 -17.43
C GLU A 256 6.23 1.12 -16.64
N GLU A 257 6.64 0.87 -15.41
CA GLU A 257 5.98 -0.02 -14.48
C GLU A 257 5.99 0.67 -13.11
N VAL A 258 4.89 0.59 -12.37
CA VAL A 258 4.79 1.08 -10.98
C VAL A 258 4.54 -0.13 -10.10
N LEU A 259 5.59 -0.60 -9.43
CA LEU A 259 5.55 -1.83 -8.66
C LEU A 259 5.78 -1.56 -7.19
N TRP A 260 4.93 -2.16 -6.35
CA TRP A 260 4.95 -1.90 -4.93
C TRP A 260 4.52 -3.14 -4.16
N LYS A 261 5.35 -3.54 -3.18
CA LYS A 261 5.01 -4.54 -2.17
C LYS A 261 5.73 -4.23 -0.88
N ASN A 262 4.96 -3.88 0.15
CA ASN A 262 5.47 -3.58 1.50
C ASN A 262 6.61 -2.54 1.51
N ALA A 263 6.54 -1.51 0.67
CA ALA A 263 7.52 -0.43 0.58
C ALA A 263 6.90 0.94 0.94
N PHE A 264 7.72 1.97 1.16
CA PHE A 264 7.25 3.35 1.26
C PHE A 264 7.04 3.94 -0.14
N MET A 265 8.09 3.94 -0.97
CA MET A 265 8.05 4.33 -2.40
C MET A 265 7.88 3.12 -3.33
N PRO A 266 7.09 3.25 -4.42
CA PRO A 266 7.07 2.24 -5.46
C PRO A 266 8.41 2.21 -6.21
N TRP A 267 8.78 1.05 -6.72
CA TRP A 267 9.83 0.97 -7.73
C TRP A 267 9.30 1.53 -9.05
N ARG A 268 10.13 2.36 -9.69
CA ARG A 268 9.89 2.95 -11.00
C ARG A 268 11.15 2.80 -11.85
N ARG A 269 10.98 2.92 -13.16
CA ARG A 269 12.13 3.00 -14.07
C ARG A 269 12.86 4.33 -13.88
N SER A 270 14.20 4.29 -14.01
CA SER A 270 15.05 5.47 -13.85
C SER A 270 14.66 6.62 -14.82
N PRO A 271 14.40 7.84 -14.31
CA PRO A 271 14.23 9.05 -15.11
C PRO A 271 15.48 9.38 -15.94
N VAL A 272 16.67 9.16 -15.35
CA VAL A 272 17.97 9.36 -16.01
C VAL A 272 18.12 8.46 -17.23
N TRP A 273 17.64 7.21 -17.15
CA TRP A 273 17.64 6.31 -18.30
C TRP A 273 16.79 6.81 -19.47
N LEU A 274 15.63 7.43 -19.20
CA LEU A 274 14.83 8.03 -20.25
C LEU A 274 15.54 9.23 -20.87
N LEU A 275 16.11 10.12 -20.03
CA LEU A 275 16.86 11.29 -20.48
C LEU A 275 18.01 10.88 -21.41
N ILE A 276 18.84 9.91 -21.01
CA ILE A 276 19.91 9.34 -21.85
C ILE A 276 19.36 8.90 -23.20
N ARG A 277 18.28 8.11 -23.21
CA ARG A 277 17.70 7.58 -24.45
C ARG A 277 17.10 8.66 -25.35
N VAL A 278 16.53 9.73 -24.78
CA VAL A 278 16.00 10.86 -25.53
C VAL A 278 17.16 11.64 -26.15
N THR A 279 18.15 12.02 -25.35
CA THR A 279 19.33 12.77 -25.80
C THR A 279 20.08 12.02 -26.90
N LEU A 280 20.38 10.74 -26.73
CA LEU A 280 21.10 9.96 -27.74
C LEU A 280 20.31 9.85 -29.06
N GLN A 281 18.99 9.63 -28.99
CA GLN A 281 18.18 9.54 -30.21
C GLN A 281 18.11 10.90 -30.93
N LEU A 282 17.89 12.00 -30.19
CA LEU A 282 17.89 13.34 -30.76
C LEU A 282 19.25 13.69 -31.37
N HIS A 283 20.35 13.31 -30.71
CA HIS A 283 21.69 13.51 -31.25
C HIS A 283 21.88 12.82 -32.59
N PHE A 284 21.58 11.52 -32.62
CA PHE A 284 21.78 10.75 -33.82
C PHE A 284 20.89 11.24 -34.96
N GLU A 285 19.60 11.53 -34.72
CA GLU A 285 18.68 11.99 -35.77
C GLU A 285 18.94 13.41 -36.28
N ARG A 286 19.45 14.32 -35.42
CA ARG A 286 19.76 15.72 -35.81
C ARG A 286 21.08 15.84 -36.57
N LEU A 287 22.11 15.11 -36.14
CA LEU A 287 23.45 15.15 -36.77
C LEU A 287 23.56 14.20 -37.96
N HIS A 288 22.73 13.17 -38.01
CA HIS A 288 22.69 12.21 -39.10
C HIS A 288 21.23 11.89 -39.38
N SER A 289 20.74 12.08 -40.61
CA SER A 289 19.34 11.79 -40.96
C SER A 289 18.98 10.29 -40.92
N ASP A 290 19.81 9.46 -40.27
CA ASP A 290 19.68 8.01 -40.17
C ASP A 290 19.14 7.59 -38.80
N THR A 291 17.84 7.28 -38.78
CA THR A 291 17.13 6.76 -37.58
C THR A 291 17.64 5.39 -37.12
N LEU A 292 18.49 4.72 -37.89
CA LEU A 292 19.01 3.39 -37.58
C LEU A 292 20.15 3.44 -36.56
N LEU A 293 21.01 4.46 -36.59
CA LEU A 293 22.22 4.56 -35.76
C LEU A 293 21.91 4.43 -34.26
N TYR A 294 20.84 5.08 -33.79
CA TYR A 294 20.35 4.92 -32.41
C TYR A 294 19.98 3.46 -32.09
N LYS A 295 19.32 2.76 -33.02
CA LYS A 295 18.91 1.36 -32.82
C LYS A 295 20.12 0.42 -32.80
N GLU A 296 21.11 0.68 -33.65
CA GLU A 296 22.39 -0.03 -33.67
C GLU A 296 23.10 0.11 -32.32
N PHE A 297 23.28 1.35 -31.84
CA PHE A 297 23.92 1.62 -30.55
C PHE A 297 23.16 0.96 -29.38
N MET A 298 21.82 1.00 -29.38
CA MET A 298 21.03 0.36 -28.32
C MET A 298 21.23 -1.17 -28.30
N ILE A 299 21.44 -1.83 -29.44
CA ILE A 299 21.76 -3.27 -29.48
C ILE A 299 23.17 -3.50 -28.97
N PHE A 300 24.12 -2.64 -29.35
CA PHE A 300 25.49 -2.70 -28.87
C PHE A 300 25.58 -2.56 -27.34
N LEU A 301 24.98 -1.51 -26.78
CA LEU A 301 24.91 -1.26 -25.32
C LEU A 301 24.29 -2.44 -24.56
N MET A 302 23.20 -3.02 -25.09
CA MET A 302 22.56 -4.17 -24.47
C MET A 302 23.46 -5.41 -24.52
N THR A 303 24.16 -5.64 -25.63
CA THR A 303 25.15 -6.73 -25.74
C THR A 303 26.31 -6.53 -24.78
N TYR A 304 26.85 -5.31 -24.66
CA TYR A 304 27.89 -4.96 -23.71
C TYR A 304 27.46 -5.26 -22.26
N THR A 305 26.21 -4.92 -21.91
CA THR A 305 25.63 -5.24 -20.59
C THR A 305 25.46 -6.75 -20.37
N LEU A 306 25.08 -7.51 -21.42
CA LEU A 306 24.94 -8.97 -21.35
C LEU A 306 26.28 -9.66 -21.11
N ASP A 307 27.33 -9.22 -21.79
CA ASP A 307 28.69 -9.76 -21.58
C ASP A 307 29.13 -9.57 -20.11
N MET A 308 28.90 -8.39 -19.53
CA MET A 308 29.15 -8.14 -18.11
C MET A 308 28.34 -9.06 -17.18
N ALA A 309 27.04 -9.22 -17.45
CA ALA A 309 26.17 -10.08 -16.66
C ALA A 309 26.59 -11.55 -16.73
N GLN A 310 27.05 -12.01 -17.91
CA GLN A 310 27.55 -13.36 -18.10
C GLN A 310 28.86 -13.58 -17.33
N LYS A 311 29.82 -12.65 -17.42
CA LYS A 311 31.11 -12.72 -16.69
C LYS A 311 30.94 -12.72 -15.16
N ARG A 312 29.86 -12.10 -14.67
CA ARG A 312 29.49 -12.06 -13.24
C ARG A 312 28.54 -13.19 -12.81
N GLU A 313 28.32 -14.17 -13.70
CA GLU A 313 27.56 -15.39 -13.44
C GLU A 313 26.10 -15.17 -12.99
N PHE A 314 25.43 -14.12 -13.48
CA PHE A 314 24.02 -13.87 -13.19
C PHE A 314 23.10 -15.06 -13.52
N SER A 315 21.91 -15.09 -12.93
CA SER A 315 20.97 -16.21 -13.03
C SER A 315 20.53 -16.53 -14.48
N SER A 316 20.24 -17.81 -14.74
CA SER A 316 19.95 -18.31 -16.09
C SER A 316 18.71 -17.66 -16.72
N ASP A 317 17.69 -17.39 -15.93
CA ASP A 317 16.45 -16.70 -16.34
C ASP A 317 16.73 -15.26 -16.79
N LEU A 318 17.60 -14.54 -16.06
CA LEU A 318 17.97 -13.16 -16.39
C LEU A 318 18.78 -13.10 -17.69
N LEU A 319 19.81 -13.95 -17.81
CA LEU A 319 20.62 -14.06 -19.02
C LEU A 319 19.78 -14.44 -20.24
N HIS A 320 18.85 -15.40 -20.10
CA HIS A 320 17.94 -15.78 -21.16
C HIS A 320 17.02 -14.62 -21.59
N CYS A 321 16.50 -13.86 -20.63
CA CYS A 321 15.67 -12.68 -20.91
C CYS A 321 16.44 -11.62 -21.71
N MET A 322 17.67 -11.32 -21.28
CA MET A 322 18.56 -10.36 -21.92
C MET A 322 18.89 -10.78 -23.36
N MET A 323 19.37 -12.02 -23.53
CA MET A 323 19.69 -12.63 -24.83
C MET A 323 18.49 -12.57 -25.78
N SER A 324 17.31 -12.98 -25.30
CA SER A 324 16.08 -12.99 -26.09
C SER A 324 15.65 -11.59 -26.56
N LYS A 325 15.86 -10.57 -25.71
CA LYS A 325 15.53 -9.18 -26.05
C LYS A 325 16.47 -8.62 -27.10
N ILE A 326 17.76 -8.94 -27.02
CA ILE A 326 18.77 -8.56 -28.02
C ILE A 326 18.47 -9.26 -29.34
N ALA A 327 18.27 -10.59 -29.34
CA ALA A 327 17.96 -11.36 -30.54
C ALA A 327 16.71 -10.83 -31.28
N ARG A 328 15.64 -10.49 -30.54
CA ARG A 328 14.44 -9.85 -31.14
C ARG A 328 14.72 -8.47 -31.72
N ARG A 329 15.59 -7.67 -31.12
CA ARG A 329 15.96 -6.34 -31.65
C ARG A 329 16.82 -6.47 -32.89
N LEU A 330 17.74 -7.42 -32.92
CA LEU A 330 18.56 -7.73 -34.08
C LEU A 330 17.69 -8.16 -35.26
N LYS A 331 16.74 -9.08 -35.05
CA LYS A 331 15.77 -9.49 -36.08
C LYS A 331 14.94 -8.32 -36.63
N LYS A 332 14.69 -7.27 -35.83
CA LYS A 332 13.96 -6.07 -36.29
C LYS A 332 14.78 -5.16 -37.21
N LEU A 333 16.10 -5.32 -37.28
CA LEU A 333 16.93 -4.60 -38.25
C LEU A 333 16.84 -5.21 -39.66
N GLY A 334 16.33 -6.43 -39.78
CA GLY A 334 16.25 -7.20 -41.03
C GLY A 334 17.38 -8.23 -41.13
N ASP A 335 17.09 -9.35 -41.79
CA ASP A 335 18.02 -10.49 -41.87
C ASP A 335 19.26 -10.19 -42.74
N ASP A 336 19.15 -9.23 -43.67
CA ASP A 336 20.24 -8.80 -44.55
C ASP A 336 21.10 -7.66 -43.96
N PHE A 337 20.82 -7.21 -42.74
CA PHE A 337 21.55 -6.10 -42.12
C PHE A 337 22.98 -6.50 -41.74
N GLN A 338 23.98 -5.75 -42.22
CA GLN A 338 25.40 -6.01 -41.98
C GLN A 338 26.08 -4.81 -41.33
N ALA A 339 26.77 -5.04 -40.22
CA ALA A 339 27.60 -4.04 -39.56
C ALA A 339 28.76 -4.71 -38.79
N PRO A 340 29.92 -4.06 -38.64
CA PRO A 340 31.11 -4.66 -38.01
C PRO A 340 30.87 -5.19 -36.59
N TRP A 341 30.01 -4.52 -35.82
CA TRP A 341 29.67 -4.90 -34.45
C TRP A 341 28.76 -6.14 -34.35
N ILE A 342 28.10 -6.57 -35.43
CA ILE A 342 27.18 -7.74 -35.41
C ILE A 342 27.94 -9.03 -35.07
N GLY A 343 29.20 -9.15 -35.50
CA GLY A 343 30.05 -10.30 -35.15
C GLY A 343 30.21 -10.44 -33.64
N ASN A 344 30.44 -9.33 -32.94
CA ASN A 344 30.55 -9.30 -31.47
C ASN A 344 29.22 -9.69 -30.83
N VAL A 345 28.10 -9.15 -31.32
CA VAL A 345 26.75 -9.48 -30.83
C VAL A 345 26.44 -10.97 -30.98
N HIS A 346 26.67 -11.56 -32.15
CA HIS A 346 26.48 -13.00 -32.35
C HIS A 346 27.40 -13.82 -31.45
N GLY A 347 28.65 -13.38 -31.26
CA GLY A 347 29.61 -14.00 -30.34
C GLY A 347 29.08 -14.07 -28.91
N THR A 348 28.68 -12.94 -28.34
CA THR A 348 28.12 -12.86 -26.98
C THR A 348 26.84 -13.68 -26.86
N LEU A 349 25.89 -13.58 -27.81
CA LEU A 349 24.67 -14.37 -27.77
C LEU A 349 24.94 -15.88 -27.82
N LYS A 350 25.91 -16.32 -28.63
CA LYS A 350 26.33 -17.72 -28.70
C LYS A 350 26.94 -18.17 -27.37
N GLN A 351 27.86 -17.39 -26.81
CA GLN A 351 28.48 -17.68 -25.52
C GLN A 351 27.44 -17.78 -24.39
N THR A 352 26.48 -16.85 -24.34
CA THR A 352 25.39 -16.90 -23.36
C THR A 352 24.54 -18.15 -23.54
N ARG A 353 24.16 -18.49 -24.77
CA ARG A 353 23.39 -19.70 -25.07
C ARG A 353 24.14 -20.96 -24.64
N ASP A 354 25.42 -21.05 -24.95
CA ASP A 354 26.25 -22.20 -24.60
C ASP A 354 26.40 -22.31 -23.07
N CYS A 355 26.53 -21.18 -22.35
CA CYS A 355 26.51 -21.13 -20.88
C CYS A 355 25.17 -21.64 -20.30
N LEU A 356 24.03 -21.17 -20.84
CA LEU A 356 22.70 -21.62 -20.40
C LEU A 356 22.49 -23.12 -20.65
N GLN A 357 22.94 -23.61 -21.80
CA GLN A 357 22.90 -25.02 -22.15
C GLN A 357 23.73 -25.87 -21.19
N GLN A 358 24.95 -25.44 -20.85
CA GLN A 358 25.79 -26.13 -19.85
C GLN A 358 25.13 -26.17 -18.47
N ARG A 359 24.55 -25.05 -18.01
CA ARG A 359 23.80 -25.01 -16.73
C ARG A 359 22.61 -25.95 -16.74
N TRP A 360 21.87 -26.01 -17.85
CA TRP A 360 20.75 -26.94 -18.01
C TRP A 360 21.21 -28.40 -17.97
N GLU A 361 22.30 -28.74 -18.66
CA GLU A 361 22.88 -30.08 -18.63
C GLU A 361 23.35 -30.50 -17.23
N LEU A 362 23.86 -29.56 -16.42
CA LEU A 362 24.19 -29.80 -15.01
C LEU A 362 22.93 -30.09 -14.19
N ILE A 363 21.87 -29.30 -14.34
CA ILE A 363 20.58 -29.52 -13.67
C ILE A 363 20.01 -30.90 -14.06
N CYS A 364 20.07 -31.29 -15.34
CA CYS A 364 19.61 -32.61 -15.77
C CYS A 364 20.48 -33.77 -15.25
N LYS A 365 21.75 -33.51 -14.90
CA LYS A 365 22.68 -34.49 -14.31
C LYS A 365 22.56 -34.58 -12.80
N GLU A 366 22.07 -33.53 -12.15
CA GLU A 366 21.65 -33.55 -10.75
C GLU A 366 20.46 -34.51 -10.66
N LYS A 367 20.73 -35.76 -10.26
CA LYS A 367 19.70 -36.77 -10.06
C LYS A 367 18.59 -36.17 -9.21
N ASP A 368 17.33 -36.35 -9.62
CA ASP A 368 16.17 -36.20 -8.75
C ASP A 368 16.53 -36.79 -7.39
N ALA A 369 16.74 -35.93 -6.40
CA ALA A 369 17.02 -36.35 -5.05
C ALA A 369 15.71 -36.95 -4.50
N GLY A 370 15.52 -38.23 -4.78
CA GLY A 370 14.68 -39.13 -3.98
C GLY A 370 13.18 -38.86 -3.98
N VAL A 371 12.54 -38.60 -5.13
CA VAL A 371 11.11 -38.97 -5.24
C VAL A 371 11.05 -40.34 -5.88
N ASP A 372 11.01 -41.38 -5.05
CA ASP A 372 10.74 -42.74 -5.51
C ASP A 372 9.27 -42.81 -5.98
N LEU A 373 9.04 -42.49 -7.25
CA LEU A 373 7.72 -42.61 -7.88
C LEU A 373 7.23 -44.08 -7.95
N LYS A 374 7.99 -45.07 -7.44
CA LYS A 374 7.49 -46.43 -7.23
C LYS A 374 6.33 -46.51 -6.23
N ASP A 375 6.17 -45.55 -5.32
CA ASP A 375 4.98 -45.48 -4.47
C ASP A 375 3.73 -44.98 -5.22
N PHE A 376 3.91 -44.31 -6.35
CA PHE A 376 2.81 -43.91 -7.26
C PHE A 376 2.60 -44.91 -8.41
N SER A 377 3.30 -46.05 -8.41
CA SER A 377 2.93 -47.17 -9.28
C SER A 377 1.55 -47.66 -8.84
N MET A 378 0.56 -47.45 -9.71
CA MET A 378 -0.80 -47.98 -9.71
C MET A 378 -0.89 -49.48 -9.36
N ARG A 379 -0.64 -49.85 -8.09
CA ARG A 379 -0.68 -51.23 -7.57
C ARG A 379 -1.79 -51.46 -6.54
N ILE A 380 -2.67 -50.47 -6.33
CA ILE A 380 -3.91 -50.68 -5.56
C ILE A 380 -5.10 -50.19 -6.38
N LEU A 381 -5.34 -50.88 -7.49
CA LEU A 381 -6.71 -51.22 -7.86
C LEU A 381 -6.86 -52.69 -7.47
N PRO A 382 -7.63 -53.04 -6.43
CA PRO A 382 -7.95 -54.42 -6.18
C PRO A 382 -8.85 -54.89 -7.32
N SER A 383 -8.27 -55.62 -8.28
CA SER A 383 -9.04 -56.62 -9.02
C SER A 383 -9.44 -57.69 -8.00
N ASP A 384 -10.74 -57.84 -7.75
CA ASP A 384 -11.34 -59.02 -7.15
C ASP A 384 -10.83 -59.46 -5.76
N ALA A 385 -10.71 -58.52 -4.82
CA ALA A 385 -10.52 -58.87 -3.41
C ALA A 385 -11.89 -59.03 -2.71
N SER A 386 -12.45 -60.24 -2.76
CA SER A 386 -13.46 -60.68 -1.78
C SER A 386 -12.78 -60.83 -0.42
N GLU A 387 -12.67 -59.74 0.35
CA GLU A 387 -12.25 -59.84 1.75
C GLU A 387 -13.36 -60.49 2.59
N PRO A 388 -13.10 -61.61 3.28
CA PRO A 388 -14.06 -62.15 4.22
C PRO A 388 -14.15 -61.18 5.42
N TYR A 389 -15.37 -60.87 5.85
CA TYR A 389 -15.65 -60.01 7.01
C TYR A 389 -16.08 -60.90 8.18
N PRO A 390 -15.15 -61.62 8.84
CA PRO A 390 -15.50 -62.64 9.82
C PRO A 390 -16.28 -62.10 11.03
N ARG A 391 -16.13 -60.80 11.35
CA ARG A 391 -16.96 -60.12 12.37
C ARG A 391 -18.40 -59.89 11.92
N LEU A 392 -18.61 -59.55 10.65
CA LEU A 392 -19.96 -59.40 10.08
C LEU A 392 -20.63 -60.77 9.93
N ASP A 393 -19.89 -61.78 9.48
CA ASP A 393 -20.39 -63.16 9.37
C ASP A 393 -20.69 -63.78 10.74
N ALA A 394 -19.89 -63.45 11.77
CA ALA A 394 -20.16 -63.85 13.16
C ALA A 394 -21.38 -63.11 13.72
N PHE A 395 -21.53 -61.81 13.41
CA PHE A 395 -22.70 -61.02 13.80
C PHE A 395 -23.98 -61.56 13.17
N ILE A 396 -23.99 -61.84 11.86
CA ILE A 396 -25.15 -62.39 11.14
C ILE A 396 -25.51 -63.78 11.72
N ARG A 397 -24.53 -64.65 11.96
CA ARG A 397 -24.78 -65.95 12.62
C ARG A 397 -25.30 -65.83 14.06
N SER A 398 -24.97 -64.74 14.77
CA SER A 398 -25.48 -64.47 16.12
C SER A 398 -26.94 -64.04 16.15
N ILE A 399 -27.52 -63.62 15.03
CA ILE A 399 -28.92 -63.17 14.96
C ILE A 399 -29.86 -64.36 15.09
N ASP A 400 -29.56 -65.47 14.40
CA ASP A 400 -30.35 -66.70 14.46
C ASP A 400 -30.27 -67.42 15.83
N ALA A 401 -29.22 -67.11 16.61
CA ALA A 401 -28.98 -67.71 17.93
C ALA A 401 -29.64 -66.95 19.10
N ARG A 402 -30.34 -65.85 18.84
CA ARG A 402 -31.03 -65.08 19.90
C ARG A 402 -32.36 -65.75 20.23
N GLN A 403 -32.49 -66.27 21.45
CA GLN A 403 -33.80 -66.57 22.03
C GLN A 403 -34.31 -65.33 22.77
N ASP A 404 -35.62 -65.10 22.69
CA ASP A 404 -36.32 -64.10 23.51
C ASP A 404 -36.17 -64.49 24.99
N GLU A 405 -35.24 -63.84 25.69
CA GLU A 405 -35.21 -63.88 27.15
C GLU A 405 -36.23 -62.88 27.70
N GLU A 406 -37.37 -63.40 28.16
CA GLU A 406 -38.26 -62.72 29.11
C GLU A 406 -37.52 -62.53 30.45
N SER A 407 -36.55 -61.60 30.48
CA SER A 407 -35.96 -61.15 31.74
C SER A 407 -36.78 -59.97 32.29
N VAL A 408 -37.45 -60.22 33.42
CA VAL A 408 -38.07 -59.18 34.24
C VAL A 408 -36.95 -58.32 34.82
N ASN A 409 -36.52 -57.31 34.07
CA ASN A 409 -35.51 -56.35 34.53
C ASN A 409 -36.16 -55.34 35.49
N GLN A 410 -35.73 -55.35 36.76
CA GLN A 410 -36.00 -54.26 37.68
C GLN A 410 -35.37 -52.98 37.14
N PHE A 411 -36.19 -52.09 36.59
CA PHE A 411 -35.76 -50.78 36.10
C PHE A 411 -35.25 -49.93 37.26
N LYS A 412 -33.92 -49.73 37.32
CA LYS A 412 -33.32 -48.60 38.05
C LYS A 412 -33.00 -47.52 37.05
N ALA A 413 -33.72 -46.39 37.13
CA ALA A 413 -33.42 -45.22 36.30
C ALA A 413 -31.94 -44.84 36.51
N PRO A 414 -31.09 -44.88 35.47
CA PRO A 414 -29.65 -44.63 35.65
C PRO A 414 -29.30 -43.15 35.86
N TRP A 415 -30.31 -42.27 35.98
CA TRP A 415 -30.15 -40.83 36.00
C TRP A 415 -31.10 -40.18 37.02
N VAL A 416 -30.57 -39.24 37.80
CA VAL A 416 -31.33 -38.35 38.69
C VAL A 416 -31.47 -37.00 37.99
N LEU A 417 -32.70 -36.55 37.79
CA LEU A 417 -32.98 -35.21 37.25
C LEU A 417 -32.50 -34.15 38.25
N ARG A 418 -31.70 -33.16 37.80
CA ARG A 418 -31.27 -32.07 38.68
C ARG A 418 -32.49 -31.20 38.98
N LYS A 419 -32.75 -30.95 40.27
CA LYS A 419 -33.77 -29.97 40.69
C LYS A 419 -33.09 -28.63 40.89
N TYR A 420 -33.46 -27.66 40.07
CA TYR A 420 -33.03 -26.28 40.23
C TYR A 420 -33.85 -25.62 41.34
N ASP A 421 -33.18 -24.91 42.23
CA ASP A 421 -33.83 -24.13 43.27
C ASP A 421 -34.40 -22.83 42.69
N ALA A 422 -35.58 -22.41 43.13
CA ALA A 422 -36.24 -21.21 42.63
C ALA A 422 -35.49 -19.92 43.02
N SER A 423 -34.62 -19.99 44.03
CA SER A 423 -33.92 -18.83 44.59
C SER A 423 -32.50 -18.61 44.05
N SER A 424 -31.98 -19.54 43.24
CA SER A 424 -30.64 -19.47 42.63
C SER A 424 -30.70 -19.64 41.12
N ILE A 425 -29.70 -19.07 40.43
CA ILE A 425 -29.59 -19.19 38.98
C ILE A 425 -29.11 -20.60 38.59
N PRO A 426 -29.74 -21.26 37.60
CA PRO A 426 -29.27 -22.55 37.09
C PRO A 426 -27.84 -22.49 36.57
N ASP A 427 -27.05 -23.52 36.87
CA ASP A 427 -25.73 -23.73 36.29
C ASP A 427 -25.80 -24.83 35.23
N LEU A 428 -25.58 -24.44 33.97
CA LEU A 428 -25.59 -25.34 32.82
C LEU A 428 -24.19 -25.83 32.43
N ARG A 429 -23.17 -25.46 33.22
CA ARG A 429 -21.79 -25.91 33.01
C ARG A 429 -21.64 -27.38 33.42
N ASN A 430 -20.88 -28.13 32.63
CA ASN A 430 -20.49 -29.52 32.90
C ASN A 430 -21.68 -30.49 33.10
N LEU A 431 -22.73 -30.38 32.28
CA LEU A 431 -23.84 -31.33 32.31
C LEU A 431 -23.40 -32.73 31.83
N PRO A 432 -23.93 -33.83 32.39
CA PRO A 432 -23.57 -35.18 31.96
C PRO A 432 -24.10 -35.47 30.55
N ASP A 433 -23.21 -35.84 29.62
CA ASP A 433 -23.55 -36.10 28.20
C ASP A 433 -24.74 -37.06 28.02
N ARG A 434 -24.80 -38.12 28.83
CA ARG A 434 -25.85 -39.15 28.72
C ARG A 434 -27.24 -38.67 29.16
N SER A 435 -27.36 -37.59 29.92
CA SER A 435 -28.65 -37.08 30.42
C SER A 435 -28.90 -35.61 30.06
N ILE A 436 -28.10 -35.03 29.18
CA ILE A 436 -28.14 -33.60 28.83
C ILE A 436 -29.54 -33.13 28.42
N VAL A 437 -30.26 -33.87 27.59
CA VAL A 437 -31.64 -33.55 27.16
C VAL A 437 -32.60 -33.43 28.35
N LEU A 438 -32.47 -34.31 29.34
CA LEU A 438 -33.29 -34.25 30.56
C LEU A 438 -32.92 -33.06 31.44
N GLN A 439 -31.64 -32.66 31.47
CA GLN A 439 -31.18 -31.47 32.20
C GLN A 439 -31.67 -30.18 31.53
N LEU A 440 -31.64 -30.11 30.19
CA LEU A 440 -32.20 -29.00 29.43
C LEU A 440 -33.71 -28.87 29.66
N SER A 441 -34.44 -29.99 29.68
CA SER A 441 -35.87 -29.97 30.03
C SER A 441 -36.13 -29.50 31.47
N ALA A 442 -35.29 -29.89 32.42
CA ALA A 442 -35.38 -29.40 33.80
C ALA A 442 -35.12 -27.88 33.90
N PHE A 443 -34.22 -27.36 33.07
CA PHE A 443 -33.95 -25.93 32.95
C PHE A 443 -35.12 -25.17 32.33
N GLU A 444 -35.69 -25.66 31.23
CA GLU A 444 -36.89 -25.09 30.59
C GLU A 444 -38.06 -24.99 31.58
N ARG A 445 -38.20 -26.03 32.43
CA ARG A 445 -39.19 -26.05 33.51
C ARG A 445 -38.90 -24.99 34.59
N TRP A 446 -37.63 -24.76 34.94
CA TRP A 446 -37.24 -23.70 35.86
C TRP A 446 -37.55 -22.31 35.30
N VAL A 447 -37.29 -22.08 34.01
CA VAL A 447 -37.64 -20.81 33.34
C VAL A 447 -39.14 -20.57 33.42
N GLU A 448 -39.94 -21.60 33.18
CA GLU A 448 -41.39 -21.52 33.28
C GLU A 448 -41.90 -21.15 34.69
N THR A 449 -41.38 -21.78 35.75
CA THR A 449 -41.96 -21.64 37.10
C THR A 449 -41.27 -20.62 38.00
N SER A 450 -39.99 -20.36 37.75
CA SER A 450 -39.10 -19.75 38.75
C SER A 450 -38.43 -18.46 38.28
N LEU A 451 -38.33 -18.22 36.96
CA LEU A 451 -37.66 -17.03 36.42
C LEU A 451 -38.27 -15.73 36.96
N SER A 452 -39.60 -15.63 36.98
CA SER A 452 -40.32 -14.43 37.43
C SER A 452 -40.09 -14.11 38.93
N LEU A 453 -39.87 -15.13 39.76
CA LEU A 453 -39.54 -14.98 41.17
C LEU A 453 -38.06 -14.63 41.36
N TRP A 454 -37.17 -15.26 40.59
CA TRP A 454 -35.74 -15.03 40.68
C TRP A 454 -35.37 -13.59 40.28
N VAL A 455 -35.97 -13.08 39.19
CA VAL A 455 -35.74 -11.71 38.66
C VAL A 455 -36.14 -10.61 39.66
N GLN A 456 -36.98 -10.90 40.67
CA GLN A 456 -37.32 -9.91 41.71
C GLN A 456 -36.14 -9.59 42.64
N LYS A 457 -35.13 -10.47 42.72
CA LYS A 457 -33.90 -10.25 43.48
C LYS A 457 -32.86 -9.57 42.57
N VAL A 458 -33.11 -8.30 42.24
CA VAL A 458 -32.27 -7.54 41.31
C VAL A 458 -30.91 -7.22 41.96
N ASP A 459 -29.83 -7.61 41.31
CA ASP A 459 -28.47 -7.12 41.54
C ASP A 459 -27.92 -6.40 40.30
N GLU A 460 -26.74 -5.79 40.40
CA GLU A 460 -26.11 -5.07 39.26
C GLU A 460 -25.72 -6.00 38.10
N ASN A 461 -25.59 -7.32 38.33
CA ASN A 461 -25.06 -8.29 37.37
C ASN A 461 -26.13 -9.20 36.76
N THR A 462 -27.39 -9.04 37.16
CA THR A 462 -28.50 -9.93 36.80
C THR A 462 -28.67 -10.04 35.28
N CYS A 463 -28.51 -8.91 34.55
CA CYS A 463 -28.62 -8.90 33.08
C CYS A 463 -27.51 -9.69 32.39
N SER A 464 -26.27 -9.57 32.88
CA SER A 464 -25.13 -10.33 32.37
C SER A 464 -25.30 -11.83 32.63
N GLN A 465 -25.75 -12.18 33.85
CA GLN A 465 -26.05 -13.57 34.21
C GLN A 465 -27.14 -14.19 33.32
N LEU A 466 -28.21 -13.43 33.01
CA LEU A 466 -29.26 -13.87 32.08
C LEU A 466 -28.74 -14.08 30.66
N TYR A 467 -27.87 -13.18 30.17
CA TYR A 467 -27.25 -13.33 28.86
C TYR A 467 -26.34 -14.56 28.79
N ASP A 468 -25.45 -14.74 29.77
CA ASP A 468 -24.53 -15.88 29.84
C ASP A 468 -25.31 -17.21 29.87
N LEU A 469 -26.36 -17.27 30.69
CA LEU A 469 -27.24 -18.42 30.81
C LEU A 469 -27.97 -18.72 29.49
N ALA A 470 -28.50 -17.70 28.81
CA ALA A 470 -29.18 -17.87 27.53
C ALA A 470 -28.20 -18.30 26.43
N LYS A 471 -26.97 -17.77 26.42
CA LYS A 471 -25.95 -18.15 25.46
C LYS A 471 -25.49 -19.60 25.67
N GLU A 472 -25.26 -20.00 26.91
CA GLU A 472 -24.91 -21.38 27.25
C GLU A 472 -26.04 -22.35 26.87
N TYR A 473 -27.29 -22.01 27.21
CA TYR A 473 -28.45 -22.81 26.84
C TYR A 473 -28.64 -22.89 25.32
N TYR A 474 -28.41 -21.81 24.57
CA TYR A 474 -28.45 -21.81 23.11
C TYR A 474 -27.43 -22.79 22.53
N ASP A 475 -26.17 -22.72 22.99
CA ASP A 475 -25.09 -23.57 22.47
C ASP A 475 -25.31 -25.06 22.78
N LEU A 476 -25.94 -25.37 23.92
CA LEU A 476 -26.32 -26.74 24.29
C LEU A 476 -27.55 -27.23 23.52
N SER A 477 -28.64 -26.46 23.51
CA SER A 477 -29.91 -26.84 22.88
C SER A 477 -29.77 -26.99 21.37
N ARG A 478 -28.99 -26.14 20.69
CA ARG A 478 -28.71 -26.27 19.24
C ARG A 478 -28.02 -27.60 18.91
N LYS A 479 -27.13 -28.09 19.77
CA LYS A 479 -26.46 -29.39 19.59
C LYS A 479 -27.39 -30.55 19.91
N CYS A 480 -28.10 -30.49 21.03
CA CYS A 480 -28.90 -31.60 21.54
C CYS A 480 -30.25 -31.77 20.83
N TYR A 481 -30.86 -30.69 20.36
CA TYR A 481 -32.18 -30.69 19.72
C TYR A 481 -32.09 -30.64 18.19
N SER A 482 -30.89 -30.78 17.62
CA SER A 482 -30.70 -30.85 16.17
C SER A 482 -31.59 -31.93 15.55
N GLY A 483 -32.44 -31.53 14.59
CA GLY A 483 -33.38 -32.42 13.91
C GLY A 483 -34.73 -32.62 14.63
N CYS A 484 -34.98 -31.95 15.76
CA CYS A 484 -36.28 -31.95 16.44
C CYS A 484 -36.86 -30.52 16.50
N PRO A 485 -37.68 -30.14 15.49
CA PRO A 485 -38.28 -28.80 15.41
C PRO A 485 -39.11 -28.39 16.63
N GLU A 486 -39.77 -29.33 17.30
CA GLU A 486 -40.56 -29.09 18.51
C GLU A 486 -39.68 -28.70 19.70
N SER A 487 -38.60 -29.44 19.94
CA SER A 487 -37.65 -29.13 21.01
C SER A 487 -36.92 -27.81 20.73
N LEU A 488 -36.57 -27.53 19.48
CA LEU A 488 -36.01 -26.23 19.07
C LEU A 488 -37.01 -25.07 19.27
N SER A 489 -38.31 -25.32 19.07
CA SER A 489 -39.35 -24.33 19.31
C SER A 489 -39.50 -24.00 20.80
N ILE A 490 -39.40 -25.01 21.67
CA ILE A 490 -39.38 -24.83 23.13
C ILE A 490 -38.13 -24.08 23.58
N ALA A 491 -36.97 -24.42 23.00
CA ALA A 491 -35.72 -23.73 23.28
C ALA A 491 -35.78 -22.25 22.88
N SER A 492 -36.31 -21.96 21.70
CA SER A 492 -36.50 -20.59 21.22
C SER A 492 -37.42 -19.78 22.14
N LEU A 493 -38.56 -20.37 22.56
CA LEU A 493 -39.48 -19.76 23.53
C LEU A 493 -38.76 -19.46 24.87
N THR A 494 -37.97 -20.41 25.36
CA THR A 494 -37.23 -20.29 26.63
C THR A 494 -36.19 -19.17 26.57
N ILE A 495 -35.43 -19.06 25.47
CA ILE A 495 -34.45 -17.98 25.27
C ILE A 495 -35.15 -16.62 25.19
N LEU A 496 -36.29 -16.54 24.51
CA LEU A 496 -37.07 -15.31 24.41
C LEU A 496 -37.66 -14.86 25.75
N GLU A 497 -38.02 -15.78 26.65
CA GLU A 497 -38.45 -15.42 28.01
C GLU A 497 -37.31 -14.91 28.88
N LEU A 498 -36.12 -15.51 28.78
CA LEU A 498 -34.90 -14.97 29.39
C LEU A 498 -34.61 -13.57 28.85
N TRP A 499 -34.76 -13.36 27.53
CA TRP A 499 -34.62 -12.05 26.90
C TRP A 499 -35.65 -11.06 27.43
N MET A 500 -36.93 -11.44 27.53
CA MET A 500 -37.98 -10.58 28.07
C MET A 500 -37.68 -10.16 29.52
N ALA A 501 -37.16 -11.06 30.35
CA ALA A 501 -36.72 -10.73 31.70
C ALA A 501 -35.57 -9.71 31.70
N CYS A 502 -34.56 -9.92 30.85
CA CYS A 502 -33.44 -8.99 30.67
C CYS A 502 -33.91 -7.62 30.16
N ASP A 503 -34.76 -7.58 29.14
CA ASP A 503 -35.31 -6.35 28.56
C ASP A 503 -36.10 -5.53 29.60
N LYS A 504 -36.92 -6.18 30.44
CA LYS A 504 -37.63 -5.50 31.54
C LYS A 504 -36.66 -4.84 32.52
N LEU A 505 -35.65 -5.57 32.98
CA LEU A 505 -34.64 -5.07 33.92
C LEU A 505 -33.88 -3.87 33.34
N VAL A 506 -33.39 -3.99 32.11
CA VAL A 506 -32.63 -2.89 31.47
C VAL A 506 -33.53 -1.71 31.16
N CYS A 507 -34.78 -1.92 30.77
CA CYS A 507 -35.73 -0.84 30.56
C CYS A 507 -36.07 -0.10 31.87
N ASP A 508 -36.00 -0.76 33.03
CA ASP A 508 -36.20 -0.11 34.32
C ASP A 508 -34.95 0.66 34.79
N GLN A 509 -33.75 0.13 34.53
CA GLN A 509 -32.47 0.80 34.83
C GLN A 509 -32.16 1.93 33.84
N ILE A 510 -32.53 1.78 32.57
CA ILE A 510 -32.37 2.76 31.49
C ILE A 510 -33.75 3.02 30.85
N PRO A 511 -34.56 3.92 31.42
CA PRO A 511 -35.88 4.26 30.88
C PRO A 511 -35.85 4.73 29.41
N LEU A 512 -34.74 5.35 28.98
CA LEU A 512 -34.54 5.77 27.59
C LEU A 512 -34.68 4.61 26.59
N LEU A 513 -34.32 3.38 26.99
CA LEU A 513 -34.42 2.20 26.13
C LEU A 513 -35.86 1.90 25.71
N LYS A 514 -36.86 2.24 26.56
CA LYS A 514 -38.29 2.04 26.28
C LYS A 514 -38.75 2.76 25.01
N GLU A 515 -38.07 3.85 24.63
CA GLU A 515 -38.41 4.62 23.43
C GLU A 515 -37.89 4.01 22.12
N TYR A 516 -37.01 3.00 22.19
CA TYR A 516 -36.41 2.32 21.05
C TYR A 516 -37.03 0.94 20.84
N SER A 517 -37.16 0.55 19.56
CA SER A 517 -37.62 -0.78 19.20
C SER A 517 -36.52 -1.82 19.49
N PRO A 518 -36.86 -2.98 20.07
CA PRO A 518 -35.94 -4.10 20.15
C PRO A 518 -35.72 -4.81 18.80
N GLU A 519 -36.47 -4.43 17.74
CA GLU A 519 -36.36 -4.96 16.37
C GLU A 519 -36.61 -6.49 16.24
N ILE A 520 -37.15 -7.14 17.28
CA ILE A 520 -37.53 -8.56 17.23
C ILE A 520 -38.80 -8.75 16.39
N PRO A 521 -38.76 -9.54 15.31
CA PRO A 521 -39.92 -9.77 14.45
C PRO A 521 -40.90 -10.77 15.10
N ALA A 522 -41.88 -10.24 15.84
CA ALA A 522 -42.87 -11.03 16.57
C ALA A 522 -43.63 -12.04 15.68
N GLU A 523 -43.77 -11.78 14.38
CA GLU A 523 -44.49 -12.68 13.47
C GLU A 523 -43.75 -14.00 13.25
N LEU A 524 -42.42 -14.05 13.43
CA LEU A 524 -41.68 -15.32 13.33
C LEU A 524 -42.02 -16.30 14.46
N LEU A 525 -42.56 -15.79 15.57
CA LEU A 525 -42.95 -16.63 16.70
C LEU A 525 -44.18 -17.50 16.39
N GLN A 526 -44.94 -17.15 15.34
CA GLN A 526 -46.06 -17.96 14.85
C GLN A 526 -45.60 -19.28 14.21
N SER A 527 -44.32 -19.39 13.84
CA SER A 527 -43.73 -20.59 13.26
C SER A 527 -43.31 -21.62 14.32
N LEU A 528 -43.42 -21.32 15.61
CA LEU A 528 -43.03 -22.22 16.70
C LEU A 528 -44.00 -23.40 16.83
N LEU A 529 -43.47 -24.63 16.84
CA LEU A 529 -44.25 -25.86 16.97
C LEU A 529 -44.52 -26.20 18.45
N LEU A 530 -45.53 -25.56 19.03
CA LEU A 530 -45.89 -25.70 20.45
C LEU A 530 -47.21 -26.48 20.62
N HIS A 531 -47.13 -27.66 21.24
CA HIS A 531 -48.27 -28.58 21.39
C HIS A 531 -48.99 -28.48 22.75
N SER A 532 -48.36 -27.86 23.74
CA SER A 532 -48.92 -27.72 25.10
C SER A 532 -49.65 -26.40 25.24
N LYS A 533 -50.84 -26.43 25.86
CA LYS A 533 -51.58 -25.21 26.25
C LYS A 533 -50.70 -24.23 27.03
N ASN A 534 -49.86 -24.73 27.94
CA ASN A 534 -48.98 -23.90 28.74
C ASN A 534 -47.94 -23.16 27.86
N HIS A 535 -47.32 -23.85 26.90
CA HIS A 535 -46.36 -23.22 25.98
C HIS A 535 -47.02 -22.13 25.13
N LEU A 536 -48.27 -22.34 24.70
CA LEU A 536 -49.05 -21.34 23.98
C LEU A 536 -49.40 -20.13 24.86
N GLU A 537 -49.74 -20.34 26.13
CA GLU A 537 -49.99 -19.24 27.09
C GLU A 537 -48.72 -18.39 27.31
N ARG A 538 -47.56 -19.04 27.46
CA ARG A 538 -46.25 -18.35 27.53
C ARG A 538 -45.96 -17.54 26.27
N LEU A 539 -46.20 -18.12 25.11
CA LEU A 539 -46.03 -17.44 23.82
C LEU A 539 -46.93 -16.20 23.72
N VAL A 540 -48.20 -16.27 24.16
CA VAL A 540 -49.11 -15.12 24.16
C VAL A 540 -48.56 -13.97 25.01
N LEU A 541 -48.03 -14.26 26.20
CA LEU A 541 -47.44 -13.24 27.07
C LEU A 541 -46.22 -12.57 26.41
N LEU A 542 -45.37 -13.37 25.80
CA LEU A 542 -44.18 -12.89 25.10
C LEU A 542 -44.53 -12.04 23.87
N GLU A 543 -45.46 -12.49 23.03
CA GLU A 543 -45.92 -11.72 21.87
C GLU A 543 -46.55 -10.39 22.28
N ALA A 544 -47.40 -10.40 23.32
CA ALA A 544 -48.01 -9.20 23.86
C ALA A 544 -46.94 -8.22 24.37
N TYR A 545 -45.89 -8.73 25.03
CA TYR A 545 -44.77 -7.92 25.48
C TYR A 545 -44.00 -7.28 24.33
N ILE A 546 -43.57 -8.06 23.33
CA ILE A 546 -42.82 -7.55 22.16
C ILE A 546 -43.65 -6.52 21.39
N ARG A 547 -44.92 -6.82 21.11
CA ARG A 547 -45.82 -5.87 20.43
C ARG A 547 -46.01 -4.60 21.26
N GLY A 548 -46.20 -4.72 22.57
CA GLY A 548 -46.29 -3.57 23.48
C GLY A 548 -45.03 -2.71 23.48
N ARG A 549 -43.85 -3.35 23.47
CA ARG A 549 -42.56 -2.64 23.34
C ARG A 549 -42.45 -1.89 22.02
N CYS A 550 -42.96 -2.44 20.92
CA CYS A 550 -42.97 -1.77 19.61
C CYS A 550 -43.97 -0.61 19.51
N VAL A 551 -45.14 -0.69 20.17
CA VAL A 551 -46.16 0.38 20.15
C VAL A 551 -45.68 1.66 20.84
N GLY A 552 -44.88 1.53 21.91
CA GLY A 552 -44.31 2.67 22.64
C GLY A 552 -43.08 3.32 21.98
N THR A 553 -42.69 2.87 20.78
CA THR A 553 -41.50 3.40 20.10
C THR A 553 -41.82 4.71 19.38
N LEU A 554 -40.89 5.65 19.42
CA LEU A 554 -41.02 6.89 18.64
C LEU A 554 -40.96 6.54 17.15
N SER A 555 -42.07 6.78 16.44
CA SER A 555 -42.17 6.58 15.00
C SER A 555 -41.07 7.38 14.29
N GLY A 556 -40.21 6.69 13.52
CA GLY A 556 -39.14 7.32 12.74
C GLY A 556 -37.76 7.41 13.41
N LEU A 557 -37.53 6.78 14.57
CA LEU A 557 -36.17 6.67 15.14
C LEU A 557 -35.27 5.75 14.31
N SER A 558 -33.99 6.09 14.31
CA SER A 558 -32.92 5.31 13.70
C SER A 558 -32.68 4.02 14.51
N SER A 559 -32.40 2.89 13.85
CA SER A 559 -32.17 1.57 14.46
C SER A 559 -31.12 1.63 15.57
N ILE A 560 -31.41 1.02 16.72
CA ILE A 560 -30.51 1.03 17.88
C ILE A 560 -29.21 0.25 17.65
N PHE A 561 -29.19 -0.64 16.64
CA PHE A 561 -28.06 -1.49 16.31
C PHE A 561 -27.16 -0.93 15.19
N SER A 562 -27.74 -0.16 14.25
CA SER A 562 -26.99 0.33 13.07
C SER A 562 -26.76 1.84 13.03
N SER A 563 -27.44 2.62 13.89
CA SER A 563 -27.39 4.08 13.80
C SER A 563 -26.25 4.69 14.60
N PHE A 564 -25.26 5.22 13.88
CA PHE A 564 -24.08 5.87 14.45
C PHE A 564 -24.08 7.38 14.18
N GLY A 565 -23.84 8.21 15.20
CA GLY A 565 -23.66 9.65 15.02
C GLY A 565 -24.88 10.46 14.56
N HIS A 566 -26.08 9.90 14.68
CA HIS A 566 -27.33 10.61 14.35
C HIS A 566 -27.95 11.25 15.60
N LYS A 567 -28.64 12.40 15.45
CA LYS A 567 -29.26 13.15 16.57
C LYS A 567 -30.17 12.27 17.45
N ASN A 568 -30.82 11.30 16.81
CA ASN A 568 -31.80 10.41 17.42
C ASN A 568 -31.24 9.01 17.73
N SER A 569 -29.94 8.75 17.51
CA SER A 569 -29.34 7.47 17.90
C SER A 569 -29.32 7.34 19.42
N PHE A 570 -29.46 6.09 19.90
CA PHE A 570 -29.48 5.81 21.34
C PHE A 570 -28.20 6.31 22.02
N SER A 571 -27.04 6.04 21.41
CA SER A 571 -25.74 6.44 21.96
C SER A 571 -25.60 7.96 22.14
N VAL A 572 -26.10 8.76 21.20
CA VAL A 572 -26.09 10.23 21.32
C VAL A 572 -27.03 10.72 22.43
N ARG A 573 -28.24 10.16 22.53
CA ARG A 573 -29.22 10.56 23.55
C ARG A 573 -28.80 10.11 24.95
N TYR A 574 -28.23 8.91 25.08
CA TYR A 574 -27.69 8.40 26.34
C TYR A 574 -26.49 9.25 26.80
N TYR A 575 -25.56 9.56 25.90
CA TYR A 575 -24.43 10.45 26.19
C TYR A 575 -24.89 11.80 26.78
N ALA A 576 -25.95 12.39 26.22
CA ALA A 576 -26.47 13.67 26.68
C ALA A 576 -26.98 13.64 28.13
N GLN A 577 -27.38 12.47 28.64
CA GLN A 577 -27.87 12.27 30.00
C GLN A 577 -26.78 11.74 30.96
N SER A 578 -25.61 11.35 30.45
CA SER A 578 -24.57 10.70 31.24
C SER A 578 -23.37 11.61 31.51
N THR A 579 -23.22 12.01 32.78
CA THR A 579 -22.07 12.79 33.27
C THR A 579 -20.76 12.03 33.17
N LEU A 580 -20.80 10.70 33.31
CA LEU A 580 -19.64 9.82 33.17
C LEU A 580 -19.04 9.93 31.76
N HIS A 581 -19.88 9.80 30.73
CA HIS A 581 -19.46 9.89 29.34
C HIS A 581 -18.98 11.31 28.97
N GLN A 582 -19.63 12.35 29.49
CA GLN A 582 -19.19 13.73 29.30
C GLN A 582 -17.81 13.96 29.92
N THR A 583 -17.57 13.43 31.12
CA THR A 583 -16.26 13.48 31.79
C THR A 583 -15.20 12.70 31.01
N LEU A 584 -15.53 11.52 30.50
CA LEU A 584 -14.63 10.72 29.66
C LEU A 584 -14.21 11.48 28.40
N ARG A 585 -15.17 12.12 27.72
CA ARG A 585 -14.87 12.98 26.56
C ARG A 585 -13.93 14.12 26.93
N ASN A 586 -14.23 14.85 28.01
CA ASN A 586 -13.41 15.98 28.45
C ASN A 586 -11.98 15.53 28.79
N ASN A 587 -11.82 14.35 29.41
CA ASN A 587 -10.50 13.79 29.72
C ASN A 587 -9.71 13.47 28.44
N ILE A 588 -10.34 12.83 27.46
CA ILE A 588 -9.71 12.50 26.16
C ILE A 588 -9.32 13.78 25.43
N GLU A 589 -10.24 14.75 25.31
CA GLU A 589 -9.98 16.01 24.60
C GLU A 589 -8.92 16.86 25.31
N ARG A 590 -8.86 16.85 26.65
CA ARG A 590 -7.82 17.54 27.41
C ARG A 590 -6.43 16.96 27.10
N VAL A 591 -6.27 15.64 27.22
CA VAL A 591 -4.99 14.97 26.92
C VAL A 591 -4.59 15.19 25.46
N ALA A 592 -5.54 15.07 24.52
CA ALA A 592 -5.29 15.32 23.11
C ALA A 592 -4.90 16.78 22.81
N THR A 593 -5.45 17.74 23.56
CA THR A 593 -5.08 19.16 23.43
C THR A 593 -3.65 19.40 23.91
N GLU A 594 -3.26 18.81 25.05
CA GLU A 594 -1.90 18.90 25.59
C GLU A 594 -0.87 18.28 24.63
N GLU A 595 -1.17 17.10 24.08
CA GLU A 595 -0.32 16.43 23.08
C GLU A 595 -0.22 17.22 21.77
N ARG A 596 -1.34 17.79 21.31
CA ARG A 596 -1.40 18.61 20.09
C ARG A 596 -0.60 19.90 20.24
N GLU A 597 -0.66 20.56 21.39
CA GLU A 597 0.14 21.77 21.67
C GLU A 597 1.64 21.44 21.76
N ARG A 598 2.01 20.33 22.42
CA ARG A 598 3.40 19.85 22.41
C ARG A 598 3.88 19.58 20.99
N LYS A 599 3.04 18.99 20.14
CA LYS A 599 3.38 18.70 18.74
C LYS A 599 3.50 19.98 17.90
N ARG A 600 2.66 20.99 18.14
CA ARG A 600 2.77 22.32 17.52
C ARG A 600 4.12 22.97 17.82
N GLN A 601 4.57 22.91 19.08
CA GLN A 601 5.87 23.45 19.48
C GLN A 601 7.02 22.69 18.80
N GLU A 602 6.94 21.36 18.73
CA GLU A 602 7.89 20.51 18.00
C GLU A 602 7.98 20.91 16.52
N TYR A 603 6.84 21.17 15.87
CA TYR A 603 6.79 21.62 14.47
C TYR A 603 7.54 22.94 14.27
N HIS A 604 7.21 23.97 15.06
CA HIS A 604 7.87 25.28 14.95
C HIS A 604 9.37 25.22 15.22
N GLU A 605 9.80 24.37 16.16
CA GLU A 605 11.23 24.16 16.42
C GLU A 605 11.93 23.52 15.22
N LYS A 606 11.32 22.50 14.61
CA LYS A 606 11.88 21.85 13.41
C LYS A 606 11.89 22.76 12.18
N VAL A 607 10.89 23.64 12.02
CA VAL A 607 10.88 24.67 10.98
C VAL A 607 12.03 25.66 11.19
N ARG A 608 12.22 26.17 12.41
CA ARG A 608 13.37 27.04 12.72
C ARG A 608 14.71 26.35 12.43
N GLN A 609 14.85 25.10 12.83
CA GLN A 609 16.05 24.32 12.58
C GLN A 609 16.29 24.14 11.06
N TYR A 610 15.23 23.87 10.29
CA TYR A 610 15.30 23.75 8.85
C TYR A 610 15.81 25.05 8.20
N ASP A 611 15.23 26.19 8.57
CA ASP A 611 15.60 27.50 8.03
C ASP A 611 17.04 27.88 8.39
N MET A 612 17.48 27.61 9.62
CA MET A 612 18.86 27.84 10.05
C MET A 612 19.86 27.02 9.24
N LEU A 613 19.59 25.72 9.02
CA LEU A 613 20.45 24.85 8.23
C LEU A 613 20.52 25.30 6.77
N ARG A 614 19.39 25.71 6.18
CA ARG A 614 19.33 26.23 4.80
C ARG A 614 20.07 27.55 4.65
N GLN A 615 19.93 28.47 5.60
CA GLN A 615 20.69 29.73 5.60
C GLN A 615 22.18 29.47 5.73
N ALA A 616 22.61 28.60 6.66
CA ALA A 616 24.02 28.25 6.82
C ALA A 616 24.61 27.61 5.55
N ALA A 617 23.85 26.75 4.87
CA ALA A 617 24.27 26.17 3.59
C ALA A 617 24.43 27.24 2.50
N ALA A 618 23.55 28.25 2.45
CA ALA A 618 23.59 29.31 1.44
C ALA A 618 24.86 30.19 1.51
N TYR A 619 25.50 30.30 2.69
CA TYR A 619 26.75 31.06 2.86
C TYR A 619 28.02 30.26 2.51
N LEU A 620 27.90 28.99 2.15
CA LEU A 620 29.03 28.11 1.83
C LEU A 620 29.12 27.85 0.32
N THR A 621 30.35 27.73 -0.17
CA THR A 621 30.66 27.22 -1.51
C THR A 621 30.95 25.73 -1.47
N CYS A 622 30.84 25.05 -2.61
CA CYS A 622 31.16 23.63 -2.71
C CYS A 622 32.67 23.38 -2.48
N GLU A 623 32.99 22.29 -1.79
CA GLU A 623 34.36 21.82 -1.58
C GLU A 623 34.69 20.74 -2.60
N TYR A 624 35.89 20.80 -3.20
CA TYR A 624 36.36 19.84 -4.20
C TYR A 624 37.66 19.18 -3.74
N THR A 625 37.78 17.87 -3.98
CA THR A 625 38.97 17.08 -3.71
C THR A 625 39.61 16.66 -5.01
N THR A 626 40.93 16.84 -5.09
CA THR A 626 41.71 16.49 -6.26
C THR A 626 42.31 15.09 -6.08
N TYR A 627 42.01 14.17 -6.99
CA TYR A 627 42.59 12.82 -7.01
C TYR A 627 43.48 12.65 -8.23
N VAL A 628 44.68 12.09 -8.03
CA VAL A 628 45.59 11.76 -9.14
C VAL A 628 45.52 10.26 -9.42
N ASN A 629 45.03 9.90 -10.60
CA ASN A 629 44.95 8.52 -11.05
C ASN A 629 46.36 7.98 -11.33
N GLU A 630 46.86 7.12 -10.46
CA GLU A 630 48.22 6.56 -10.51
C GLU A 630 48.56 5.80 -11.81
N THR A 631 47.55 5.31 -12.55
CA THR A 631 47.76 4.54 -13.79
C THR A 631 47.80 5.42 -15.03
N THR A 632 47.16 6.59 -15.00
CA THR A 632 46.98 7.47 -16.19
C THR A 632 47.60 8.86 -16.03
N GLY A 633 48.04 9.21 -14.82
CA GLY A 633 48.54 10.52 -14.44
C GLY A 633 47.48 11.64 -14.42
N ARG A 634 46.18 11.29 -14.55
CA ARG A 634 45.05 12.24 -14.60
C ARG A 634 44.75 12.86 -13.25
N VAL A 635 44.43 14.14 -13.22
CA VAL A 635 44.09 14.90 -12.02
C VAL A 635 42.61 15.24 -12.07
N ASP A 636 41.79 14.42 -11.43
CA ASP A 636 40.34 14.61 -11.44
C ASP A 636 39.92 15.42 -10.19
N GLN A 637 39.12 16.48 -10.40
CA GLN A 637 38.45 17.18 -9.30
C GLN A 637 37.04 16.64 -9.08
N TYR A 638 36.87 15.95 -7.96
CA TYR A 638 35.58 15.45 -7.52
C TYR A 638 35.02 16.38 -6.46
N HIS A 639 33.71 16.62 -6.52
CA HIS A 639 33.02 17.25 -5.43
C HIS A 639 33.22 16.41 -4.16
N SER A 640 33.66 17.03 -3.07
CA SER A 640 33.93 16.29 -1.84
C SER A 640 32.64 15.66 -1.30
N GLY A 641 32.65 14.34 -1.08
CA GLY A 641 31.53 13.63 -0.44
C GLY A 641 31.26 14.11 0.99
N SER A 642 32.17 14.88 1.59
CA SER A 642 32.02 15.54 2.89
C SER A 642 31.74 17.05 2.80
N CYS A 643 31.41 17.57 1.61
CA CYS A 643 31.16 19.00 1.39
C CYS A 643 30.15 19.55 2.41
N ARG A 644 30.58 20.57 3.15
CA ARG A 644 29.80 21.10 4.27
C ARG A 644 28.46 21.69 3.83
N LYS A 645 28.41 22.38 2.68
CA LYS A 645 27.17 22.92 2.08
C LYS A 645 26.13 21.82 1.89
N HIS A 646 26.50 20.76 1.17
CA HIS A 646 25.58 19.65 0.87
C HIS A 646 25.25 18.78 2.07
N LEU A 647 26.14 18.68 3.05
CA LEU A 647 25.85 18.02 4.32
C LEU A 647 24.76 18.76 5.09
N LEU A 648 24.82 20.10 5.16
CA LEU A 648 23.79 20.93 5.81
C LEU A 648 22.45 20.85 5.08
N ASP A 649 22.45 20.91 3.75
CA ASP A 649 21.24 20.73 2.93
C ASP A 649 20.62 19.34 3.16
N LYS A 650 21.43 18.27 3.22
CA LYS A 650 20.97 16.91 3.51
C LYS A 650 20.40 16.79 4.93
N GLN A 651 21.03 17.45 5.90
CA GLN A 651 20.51 17.51 7.28
C GLN A 651 19.15 18.20 7.32
N ALA A 652 19.00 19.35 6.64
CA ALA A 652 17.72 20.05 6.54
C ALA A 652 16.65 19.16 5.89
N ASP A 653 16.98 18.50 4.78
CA ASP A 653 16.06 17.62 4.05
C ASP A 653 15.69 16.33 4.78
N SER A 654 16.48 15.94 5.77
CA SER A 654 16.23 14.78 6.63
C SER A 654 15.31 15.07 7.82
N LEU A 655 15.01 16.34 8.10
CA LEU A 655 14.12 16.70 9.20
C LEU A 655 12.69 16.21 8.91
N THR A 656 12.20 15.34 9.79
CA THR A 656 10.85 14.79 9.75
C THR A 656 10.10 15.09 11.03
N ILE A 657 8.77 15.08 10.95
CA ILE A 657 7.87 15.20 12.09
C ILE A 657 6.71 14.22 11.97
N ASP A 658 6.37 13.59 13.08
CA ASP A 658 5.21 12.69 13.11
C ASP A 658 3.91 13.46 13.29
N VAL A 659 2.92 13.10 12.46
CA VAL A 659 1.56 13.63 12.45
C VAL A 659 0.84 13.31 13.75
N HIS A 660 0.19 14.32 14.33
CA HIS A 660 -0.74 14.15 15.44
C HIS A 660 -2.19 14.16 14.92
N GLU A 661 -2.82 12.99 14.94
CA GLU A 661 -4.24 12.81 14.64
C GLU A 661 -5.12 13.09 15.87
N TRP A 662 -6.20 13.86 15.70
CA TRP A 662 -7.20 14.02 16.77
C TRP A 662 -7.89 12.67 17.08
N PRO A 663 -8.06 12.28 18.36
CA PRO A 663 -8.53 10.93 18.70
C PRO A 663 -10.02 10.68 18.41
N LEU A 664 -10.86 11.71 18.44
CA LEU A 664 -12.31 11.57 18.26
C LEU A 664 -12.77 12.07 16.87
N PRO A 665 -13.88 11.55 16.33
CA PRO A 665 -14.49 12.09 15.11
C PRO A 665 -14.71 13.62 15.17
N ASP A 666 -14.55 14.30 14.04
CA ASP A 666 -14.75 15.76 13.93
C ASP A 666 -16.22 16.15 14.09
N ALA A 667 -17.13 15.28 13.61
CA ALA A 667 -18.56 15.47 13.79
C ALA A 667 -18.96 15.22 15.24
N GLU A 668 -19.55 16.24 15.87
CA GLU A 668 -19.86 16.19 17.31
C GLU A 668 -20.74 14.99 17.71
N LEU A 669 -21.75 14.66 16.89
CA LEU A 669 -22.66 13.56 17.19
C LEU A 669 -21.97 12.20 17.05
N GLU A 670 -21.07 12.03 16.07
CA GLU A 670 -20.24 10.83 15.93
C GLU A 670 -19.29 10.69 17.11
N ALA A 671 -18.69 11.78 17.58
CA ALA A 671 -17.84 11.78 18.77
C ALA A 671 -18.62 11.33 20.01
N ARG A 672 -19.85 11.82 20.22
CA ARG A 672 -20.72 11.38 21.31
C ARG A 672 -21.01 9.87 21.24
N SER A 673 -21.33 9.35 20.05
CA SER A 673 -21.52 7.92 19.84
C SER A 673 -20.26 7.10 20.10
N ALA A 674 -19.09 7.56 19.64
CA ALA A 674 -17.82 6.88 19.87
C ALA A 674 -17.50 6.82 21.37
N ILE A 675 -17.71 7.91 22.11
CA ILE A 675 -17.51 7.94 23.57
C ILE A 675 -18.44 6.94 24.29
N PHE A 676 -19.70 6.84 23.87
CA PHE A 676 -20.62 5.82 24.39
C PHE A 676 -20.09 4.40 24.13
N GLU A 677 -19.61 4.11 22.93
CA GLU A 677 -19.07 2.78 22.61
C GLU A 677 -17.73 2.46 23.32
N LEU A 678 -16.98 3.46 23.80
CA LEU A 678 -15.81 3.22 24.64
C LEU A 678 -16.16 2.73 26.05
N ASN A 679 -17.33 3.13 26.57
CA ASN A 679 -17.76 2.88 27.94
C ASN A 679 -19.24 2.44 28.00
N VAL A 680 -19.61 1.43 27.22
CA VAL A 680 -20.99 0.94 27.17
C VAL A 680 -21.43 0.42 28.55
N PRO A 681 -22.58 0.86 29.10
CA PRO A 681 -23.10 0.34 30.35
C PRO A 681 -23.31 -1.19 30.30
N SER A 682 -22.90 -1.89 31.37
CA SER A 682 -22.88 -3.36 31.41
C SER A 682 -24.24 -4.00 31.11
N HIS A 683 -25.30 -3.48 31.74
CA HIS A 683 -26.67 -3.93 31.54
C HIS A 683 -27.18 -3.69 30.11
N PHE A 684 -26.88 -2.52 29.51
CA PHE A 684 -27.20 -2.28 28.09
C PHE A 684 -26.44 -3.23 27.17
N SER A 685 -25.16 -3.48 27.45
CA SER A 685 -24.36 -4.40 26.65
C SER A 685 -24.90 -5.83 26.69
N ALA A 686 -25.23 -6.33 27.89
CA ALA A 686 -25.85 -7.64 28.06
C ALA A 686 -27.15 -7.77 27.26
N TRP A 687 -28.02 -6.75 27.34
CA TRP A 687 -29.25 -6.69 26.54
C TRP A 687 -28.98 -6.63 25.03
N ARG A 688 -28.01 -5.83 24.57
CA ARG A 688 -27.67 -5.70 23.15
C ARG A 688 -27.19 -7.03 22.59
N ASN A 689 -26.32 -7.74 23.31
CA ASN A 689 -25.83 -9.04 22.91
C ASN A 689 -26.93 -10.10 22.92
N MET A 690 -27.78 -10.11 23.95
CA MET A 690 -28.90 -11.03 24.06
C MET A 690 -29.94 -10.82 22.95
N THR A 691 -30.25 -9.57 22.64
CA THR A 691 -31.19 -9.23 21.55
C THR A 691 -30.61 -9.63 20.20
N THR A 692 -29.31 -9.42 19.99
CA THR A 692 -28.62 -9.84 18.75
C THR A 692 -28.57 -11.37 18.62
N LEU A 693 -28.31 -12.10 19.73
CA LEU A 693 -28.39 -13.57 19.79
C LEU A 693 -29.79 -14.05 19.39
N VAL A 694 -30.84 -13.44 19.95
CA VAL A 694 -32.23 -13.77 19.61
C VAL A 694 -32.50 -13.54 18.13
N ILE A 695 -32.18 -12.36 17.59
CA ILE A 695 -32.55 -12.01 16.22
C ILE A 695 -31.76 -12.84 15.20
N ASN A 696 -30.43 -12.88 15.31
CA ASN A 696 -29.57 -13.49 14.29
C ASN A 696 -29.41 -15.01 14.45
N ASP A 697 -29.39 -15.52 15.68
CA ASP A 697 -28.99 -16.91 15.91
C ASP A 697 -30.17 -17.82 16.30
N VAL A 698 -31.17 -17.29 17.02
CA VAL A 698 -32.38 -18.05 17.41
C VAL A 698 -33.46 -17.94 16.35
N LEU A 699 -33.74 -16.72 15.87
CA LEU A 699 -34.73 -16.45 14.83
C LEU A 699 -34.15 -16.48 13.41
N GLU A 700 -32.84 -16.70 13.29
CA GLU A 700 -32.12 -16.84 12.01
C GLU A 700 -32.37 -15.68 11.02
N CYS A 701 -32.47 -14.45 11.51
CA CYS A 701 -32.58 -13.27 10.66
C CYS A 701 -31.21 -12.85 10.09
N ASP A 702 -31.24 -12.21 8.92
CA ASP A 702 -30.07 -11.67 8.24
C ASP A 702 -30.06 -10.13 8.27
N TYR A 703 -28.90 -9.52 8.00
CA TYR A 703 -28.81 -8.08 7.77
C TYR A 703 -29.16 -7.72 6.31
N SER A 704 -30.05 -6.75 6.12
CA SER A 704 -30.43 -6.25 4.80
C SER A 704 -29.25 -5.58 4.07
N GLY A 705 -28.87 -6.11 2.90
CA GLY A 705 -27.74 -5.54 2.13
C GLY A 705 -26.40 -5.66 2.83
N SER A 706 -26.23 -6.70 3.65
CA SER A 706 -24.98 -6.99 4.36
C SER A 706 -23.78 -6.98 3.41
N ARG A 707 -22.79 -6.14 3.71
CA ARG A 707 -21.52 -6.09 3.00
C ARG A 707 -20.45 -6.76 3.85
N SER A 708 -19.75 -7.73 3.28
CA SER A 708 -18.44 -8.12 3.79
C SER A 708 -17.44 -7.07 3.30
N GLY A 709 -16.80 -6.37 4.23
CA GLY A 709 -15.81 -5.35 3.91
C GLY A 709 -14.55 -5.54 4.73
N GLU A 710 -13.46 -4.93 4.25
CA GLU A 710 -12.18 -4.95 4.94
C GLU A 710 -12.27 -4.11 6.22
N VAL A 711 -12.22 -4.79 7.38
CA VAL A 711 -12.07 -4.13 8.67
C VAL A 711 -10.61 -3.73 8.82
N VAL A 712 -10.39 -2.43 8.97
CA VAL A 712 -9.05 -1.86 8.95
C VAL A 712 -8.53 -1.59 10.36
N ASP A 713 -9.40 -1.11 11.24
CA ASP A 713 -9.10 -0.82 12.65
C ASP A 713 -10.38 -0.93 13.49
N SER A 714 -10.25 -0.95 14.82
CA SER A 714 -11.40 -0.91 15.74
C SER A 714 -11.27 0.26 16.70
N LEU A 715 -12.41 0.80 17.17
CA LEU A 715 -12.40 1.86 18.18
C LEU A 715 -11.71 1.39 19.47
N SER A 716 -11.99 0.16 19.90
CA SER A 716 -11.39 -0.47 21.08
C SER A 716 -9.88 -0.64 20.94
N GLY A 717 -9.37 -0.91 19.73
CA GLY A 717 -7.94 -0.97 19.45
C GLY A 717 -7.28 0.41 19.44
N TYR A 718 -7.93 1.38 18.79
CA TYR A 718 -7.40 2.74 18.62
C TYR A 718 -7.34 3.55 19.91
N LEU A 719 -8.36 3.44 20.77
CA LEU A 719 -8.45 4.12 22.08
C LEU A 719 -8.51 3.11 23.24
N SER A 720 -7.64 2.11 23.19
CA SER A 720 -7.61 0.99 24.14
C SER A 720 -7.45 1.41 25.61
N SER A 721 -6.72 2.49 25.89
CA SER A 721 -6.55 3.03 27.26
C SER A 721 -7.84 3.57 27.87
N TYR A 722 -8.84 3.92 27.05
CA TYR A 722 -10.13 4.45 27.47
C TYR A 722 -11.26 3.43 27.34
N PHE A 723 -10.99 2.26 26.75
CA PHE A 723 -11.98 1.22 26.56
C PHE A 723 -12.14 0.39 27.84
N THR A 724 -13.35 0.38 28.40
CA THR A 724 -13.63 -0.30 29.68
C THR A 724 -14.55 -1.52 29.53
N GLY A 725 -14.97 -1.83 28.30
CA GLY A 725 -15.89 -2.93 28.00
C GLY A 725 -15.18 -4.27 27.78
N ILE A 726 -15.96 -5.33 27.65
CA ILE A 726 -15.51 -6.59 27.02
C ILE A 726 -15.77 -6.44 25.51
N THR A 727 -14.91 -6.98 24.64
CA THR A 727 -15.20 -7.04 23.20
C THR A 727 -16.45 -7.90 22.97
N HIS A 728 -17.50 -7.28 22.46
CA HIS A 728 -18.83 -7.87 22.29
C HIS A 728 -19.07 -8.26 20.83
N ARG A 729 -20.19 -8.93 20.52
CA ARG A 729 -20.53 -9.32 19.14
C ARG A 729 -20.61 -8.10 18.21
N LEU A 730 -21.24 -7.02 18.68
CA LEU A 730 -21.35 -5.78 17.94
C LEU A 730 -20.28 -4.80 18.41
N GLU A 731 -19.40 -4.41 17.48
CA GLU A 731 -18.29 -3.51 17.74
C GLU A 731 -18.29 -2.35 16.75
N LEU A 732 -17.65 -1.23 17.14
CA LEU A 732 -17.45 -0.10 16.25
C LEU A 732 -16.08 -0.22 15.56
N VAL A 733 -16.11 -0.43 14.24
CA VAL A 733 -14.90 -0.62 13.42
C VAL A 733 -14.76 0.46 12.37
N SER A 734 -13.54 0.70 11.91
CA SER A 734 -13.23 1.69 10.89
C SER A 734 -13.01 1.06 9.52
N THR A 735 -13.60 1.68 8.49
CA THR A 735 -13.36 1.37 7.07
C THR A 735 -12.11 2.07 6.51
N THR A 736 -11.52 2.99 7.27
CA THR A 736 -10.32 3.75 6.88
C THR A 736 -9.20 3.59 7.91
N LYS A 737 -7.94 3.67 7.49
CA LYS A 737 -6.76 3.61 8.38
C LYS A 737 -6.61 4.91 9.18
N SER A 738 -6.15 4.83 10.42
CA SER A 738 -5.66 5.99 11.18
C SER A 738 -4.49 6.64 10.44
N ASN A 739 -4.38 7.97 10.48
CA ASN A 739 -3.25 8.70 9.93
C ASN A 739 -1.92 8.29 10.60
N GLN A 740 -1.95 7.98 11.90
CA GLN A 740 -0.78 7.49 12.66
C GLN A 740 -0.27 6.12 12.20
N ARG A 741 -1.15 5.26 11.68
CA ARG A 741 -0.80 3.91 11.20
C ARG A 741 -0.56 3.84 9.70
N THR A 742 -0.69 4.97 9.00
CA THR A 742 -0.38 5.04 7.57
C THR A 742 1.10 5.31 7.35
N HIS A 743 1.57 5.03 6.13
CA HIS A 743 2.91 5.43 5.69
C HIS A 743 3.14 6.95 5.79
N ARG A 744 2.06 7.75 5.93
CA ARG A 744 2.09 9.21 6.01
C ARG A 744 2.25 9.76 7.42
N HIS A 745 2.53 8.91 8.42
CA HIS A 745 2.73 9.36 9.80
C HIS A 745 3.94 10.30 9.91
N GLY A 746 5.05 10.01 9.24
CA GLY A 746 6.20 10.91 9.16
C GLY A 746 6.11 11.87 7.97
N LYS A 747 6.13 13.17 8.22
CA LYS A 747 6.16 14.24 7.20
C LYS A 747 7.53 14.90 7.17
N LYS A 748 8.04 15.21 5.98
CA LYS A 748 9.26 16.01 5.84
C LYS A 748 8.94 17.47 6.07
N ILE A 749 9.76 18.17 6.86
CA ILE A 749 9.53 19.59 7.17
C ILE A 749 9.51 20.44 5.89
N LYS A 750 10.38 20.12 4.93
CA LYS A 750 10.47 20.84 3.64
C LYS A 750 9.18 20.82 2.80
N THR A 751 8.27 19.88 3.05
CA THR A 751 7.00 19.76 2.31
C THR A 751 5.79 20.21 3.12
N CYS A 752 5.98 20.55 4.41
CA CYS A 752 4.91 21.05 5.26
C CYS A 752 4.74 22.56 5.02
N THR A 753 3.54 22.96 4.62
CA THR A 753 3.21 24.37 4.35
C THR A 753 2.65 25.07 5.58
N ASP A 754 1.89 24.35 6.42
CA ASP A 754 1.30 24.86 7.64
C ASP A 754 1.21 23.80 8.75
N GLU A 755 0.69 24.21 9.92
CA GLU A 755 0.48 23.30 11.05
C GLU A 755 -0.53 22.18 10.75
N GLY A 756 -1.49 22.42 9.85
CA GLY A 756 -2.54 21.47 9.47
C GLY A 756 -2.01 20.23 8.77
N ASP A 757 -0.85 20.32 8.10
CA ASP A 757 -0.14 19.16 7.54
C ASP A 757 0.33 18.16 8.62
N VAL A 758 0.54 18.64 9.85
CA VAL A 758 1.02 17.85 11.00
C VAL A 758 -0.10 17.58 12.00
N LEU A 759 -1.02 18.52 12.20
CA LEU A 759 -2.09 18.47 13.20
C LEU A 759 -3.43 18.08 12.55
N VAL A 760 -3.51 16.85 12.06
CA VAL A 760 -4.65 16.38 11.25
C VAL A 760 -5.87 15.99 12.08
N LYS A 761 -7.05 16.03 11.46
CA LYS A 761 -8.29 15.52 12.06
C LYS A 761 -8.33 14.00 12.07
N ASN A 762 -9.29 13.45 12.84
CA ASN A 762 -9.54 12.02 12.90
C ASN A 762 -9.95 11.44 11.54
N GLY A 763 -9.09 10.60 10.98
CA GLY A 763 -9.26 9.96 9.68
C GLY A 763 -10.09 8.68 9.69
N LEU A 764 -10.56 8.20 10.85
CA LEU A 764 -11.29 6.94 11.01
C LEU A 764 -12.78 7.10 10.70
N ARG A 765 -13.35 6.20 9.89
CA ARG A 765 -14.79 6.21 9.56
C ARG A 765 -15.44 5.00 10.18
N TYR A 766 -16.11 5.24 11.30
CA TYR A 766 -16.70 4.22 12.13
C TYR A 766 -18.07 3.75 11.64
N GLU A 767 -18.27 2.45 11.69
CA GLU A 767 -19.56 1.78 11.48
C GLU A 767 -19.67 0.56 12.39
N TYR A 768 -20.91 0.18 12.73
CA TYR A 768 -21.15 -1.01 13.54
C TYR A 768 -20.90 -2.28 12.73
N TYR A 769 -20.25 -3.26 13.36
CA TYR A 769 -19.84 -4.51 12.76
C TYR A 769 -20.15 -5.68 13.68
N ASP A 770 -20.73 -6.74 13.10
CA ASP A 770 -20.99 -8.01 13.77
C ASP A 770 -19.78 -8.92 13.59
N SER A 771 -18.99 -9.08 14.66
CA SER A 771 -17.77 -9.89 14.65
C SER A 771 -18.03 -11.39 14.52
N ALA A 772 -19.21 -11.87 14.93
CA ALA A 772 -19.59 -13.27 14.79
C ALA A 772 -19.99 -13.60 13.35
N ASN A 773 -20.79 -12.74 12.72
CA ASN A 773 -21.23 -12.91 11.32
C ASN A 773 -20.26 -12.32 10.29
N LYS A 774 -19.22 -11.60 10.74
CA LYS A 774 -18.19 -10.95 9.93
C LYS A 774 -18.73 -9.98 8.87
N CYS A 775 -19.70 -9.15 9.26
CA CYS A 775 -20.32 -8.19 8.35
C CYS A 775 -20.78 -6.91 9.05
N PHE A 776 -21.00 -5.85 8.25
CA PHE A 776 -21.52 -4.58 8.77
C PHE A 776 -23.00 -4.69 9.13
N VAL A 777 -23.35 -4.09 10.27
CA VAL A 777 -24.71 -4.11 10.81
C VAL A 777 -25.60 -3.18 10.00
N SER A 778 -26.75 -3.70 9.56
CA SER A 778 -27.81 -2.91 8.95
C SER A 778 -29.17 -3.29 9.57
N ARG A 779 -30.28 -2.89 8.96
CA ARG A 779 -31.60 -3.34 9.44
C ARG A 779 -31.73 -4.85 9.30
N PHE A 780 -32.26 -5.49 10.34
CA PHE A 780 -32.59 -6.91 10.29
C PHE A 780 -33.68 -7.19 9.25
N ARG A 781 -33.55 -8.32 8.56
CA ARG A 781 -34.50 -8.85 7.58
C ARG A 781 -34.71 -10.32 7.87
N LYS A 782 -35.96 -10.77 7.70
CA LYS A 782 -36.30 -12.20 7.70
C LYS A 782 -35.55 -12.89 6.57
N ARG A 783 -34.96 -14.04 6.84
CA ARG A 783 -34.34 -14.90 5.83
C ARG A 783 -35.42 -15.43 4.90
N GLU A 784 -35.22 -15.27 3.59
CA GLU A 784 -36.15 -15.77 2.56
C GLU A 784 -36.00 -17.27 2.31
#